data_AF-A0A2G6KEK9-F1
#
_entry.id   AF-A0A2G6KEK9-F1
#
_cell.length_a   1.000
_cell.length_b   1.000
_cell.length_c   1.000
_cell.angle_alpha   90.00
_cell.angle_beta   90.00
_cell.angle_gamma   90.00
#
_symmetry.space_group_name_H-M   'P 1'
#
loop_
_entity.id
_entity.type
_entity.pdbx_description
1 polymer ?
#
loop_
_entity_poly.entity_id
_entity_poly.type
_entity_poly.pdbx_seq_one_letter_code
_entity_poly.pdbx_strand_id
1 'polypeptide(L)'
;MAEFFLGGTVDPASHERTGDEIRIDSDKLTTHGVIVGMTGSGKTGLGVVLLEEVLGAGLPALIIDPKGDLTNLCLTFPTLDGASFRPWIDAAQAKAANATPDEFAAQQAELWTQGLLGWGITSASIAALRSTTDFTIYTPGSQSGVPLNIVGSLDAPDDLTDAELVGDEIEGYVTGLLALVGVDADPLSSREHILLSNLISHAWSQGQHLDLAGLVGMVGNPPIRKLGVFELDQFFPPKDRMKLALQLNGLLASPAFAAWADGPALDIDSMLYTPDGKGRAAIITTAHLSDEERQFVTSLILAKLVTWMRRQSGTTDLRALLYMDEVAGYLPPTANPPTKKPIMTLMKQARAFGIGVVVSTQNPVDIDYKALSNAGTWMIGRLSTERDKARLLDGLTSAAGSIDTSAVDDTISGLAKREFVLRQPGKDTVSVFTTRWAMSYLRGPMTRDQIAELMADEREAATAASPAQPSPAQTTSPSTSAATTGSSTSSAPALSDNETAVMPEVADGIPVRWVDVAAPWLDEVDGDRQGTRWSPAIVARVRLRFDETKADLVHDDEYECVIHPLDERIDVTRAIPVDYDDRDLIDRVPDHAIYEMPEAKIANKTFFRDVERDLKDHLYRSRTITIGANKALKLYARPGEDTEAFELRCRRAADEAADAEIAKLRHTTESKVNRLRDQIATAEDRVDVLEQDAASKRNSELLSTAGSILGGLLGGKSRRGMLGSLGTASRRRGTTQTAKKRVDAAENKVERLHQKLLDLEADLADQVTEIDARWMGIATEITELDIPLEKGDIDIQEIVLAWIPVS
;
A
#
# COMPACT_ATOMS: atom_id res chain seq x y z
N MET A 1 -28.64 -23.85 -4.81
CA MET A 1 -28.32 -22.43 -4.56
C MET A 1 -29.29 -21.92 -3.52
N ALA A 2 -28.80 -21.16 -2.53
CA ALA A 2 -29.66 -20.57 -1.50
C ALA A 2 -30.28 -19.28 -2.04
N GLU A 3 -31.52 -18.98 -1.61
CA GLU A 3 -32.19 -17.72 -1.91
C GLU A 3 -32.20 -16.86 -0.63
N PHE A 4 -31.66 -15.65 -0.72
CA PHE A 4 -31.57 -14.73 0.41
C PHE A 4 -32.77 -13.80 0.45
N PHE A 5 -33.60 -13.90 1.49
CA PHE A 5 -34.79 -13.07 1.67
C PHE A 5 -34.46 -11.72 2.32
N LEU A 6 -34.41 -10.66 1.51
CA LEU A 6 -34.01 -9.33 1.97
C LEU A 6 -35.17 -8.46 2.44
N GLY A 7 -36.40 -8.73 1.99
CA GLY A 7 -37.54 -7.88 2.30
C GLY A 7 -38.67 -7.98 1.29
N GLY A 8 -39.43 -6.89 1.15
CA GLY A 8 -40.63 -6.86 0.32
C GLY A 8 -40.63 -5.68 -0.64
N THR A 9 -41.21 -5.88 -1.82
CA THR A 9 -41.41 -4.82 -2.81
C THR A 9 -42.29 -3.71 -2.25
N VAL A 10 -41.98 -2.49 -2.69
CA VAL A 10 -42.70 -1.27 -2.30
C VAL A 10 -43.13 -0.53 -3.57
N ASP A 11 -44.35 -0.01 -3.55
CA ASP A 11 -44.81 0.94 -4.56
C ASP A 11 -44.17 2.31 -4.29
N PRO A 12 -43.34 2.84 -5.21
CA PRO A 12 -42.63 4.11 -5.00
C PRO A 12 -43.54 5.33 -4.82
N ALA A 13 -44.81 5.27 -5.23
CA ALA A 13 -45.76 6.37 -5.10
C ALA A 13 -46.48 6.38 -3.74
N SER A 14 -46.84 5.20 -3.24
CA SER A 14 -47.59 5.05 -1.98
C SER A 14 -46.70 4.72 -0.78
N HIS A 15 -45.47 4.23 -1.02
CA HIS A 15 -44.57 3.65 -0.02
C HIS A 15 -45.16 2.43 0.71
N GLU A 16 -46.24 1.86 0.18
CA GLU A 16 -46.87 0.67 0.73
C GLU A 16 -46.24 -0.60 0.15
N ARG A 17 -46.12 -1.63 0.98
CA ARG A 17 -45.64 -2.95 0.54
C ARG A 17 -46.66 -3.57 -0.41
N THR A 18 -46.22 -3.97 -1.61
CA THR A 18 -47.13 -4.58 -2.60
C THR A 18 -47.34 -6.08 -2.39
N GLY A 19 -46.56 -6.69 -1.50
CA GLY A 19 -46.72 -8.07 -1.03
C GLY A 19 -45.75 -9.07 -1.63
N ASP A 20 -45.02 -8.72 -2.69
CA ASP A 20 -43.99 -9.60 -3.27
C ASP A 20 -42.72 -9.59 -2.42
N GLU A 21 -42.08 -10.76 -2.30
CA GLU A 21 -40.80 -10.90 -1.61
C GLU A 21 -39.63 -10.54 -2.52
N ILE A 22 -38.64 -9.87 -1.96
CA ILE A 22 -37.35 -9.64 -2.61
C ILE A 22 -36.37 -10.70 -2.13
N ARG A 23 -35.99 -11.56 -3.08
CA ARG A 23 -35.01 -12.62 -2.90
C ARG A 23 -33.83 -12.43 -3.86
N ILE A 24 -32.63 -12.74 -3.39
CA ILE A 24 -31.41 -12.76 -4.21
C ILE A 24 -30.77 -14.14 -4.12
N ASP A 25 -30.55 -14.78 -5.26
CA ASP A 25 -29.80 -16.03 -5.32
C ASP A 25 -28.35 -15.83 -4.84
N SER A 26 -27.81 -16.79 -4.12
CA SER A 26 -26.46 -16.73 -3.57
C SER A 26 -25.38 -16.50 -4.64
N ASP A 27 -25.56 -17.02 -5.85
CA ASP A 27 -24.63 -16.84 -6.97
C ASP A 27 -24.51 -15.37 -7.42
N LYS A 28 -25.54 -14.54 -7.21
CA LYS A 28 -25.48 -13.12 -7.58
C LYS A 28 -24.46 -12.33 -6.76
N LEU A 29 -24.16 -12.79 -5.54
CA LEU A 29 -23.12 -12.18 -4.71
C LEU A 29 -21.71 -12.61 -5.10
N THR A 30 -21.52 -13.65 -5.93
CA THR A 30 -20.21 -13.95 -6.53
C THR A 30 -19.75 -12.85 -7.49
N THR A 31 -20.69 -12.05 -8.00
CA THR A 31 -20.40 -10.83 -8.77
C THR A 31 -20.25 -9.59 -7.90
N HIS A 32 -20.07 -9.76 -6.59
CA HIS A 32 -19.94 -8.68 -5.62
C HIS A 32 -21.22 -7.83 -5.47
N GLY A 33 -21.28 -7.07 -4.38
CA GLY A 33 -22.40 -6.25 -3.99
C GLY A 33 -21.98 -4.88 -3.48
N VAL A 34 -22.81 -3.88 -3.71
CA VAL A 34 -22.62 -2.52 -3.19
C VAL A 34 -23.88 -2.08 -2.47
N ILE A 35 -23.72 -1.55 -1.25
CA ILE A 35 -24.78 -0.89 -0.50
C ILE A 35 -24.41 0.58 -0.31
N VAL A 36 -25.18 1.49 -0.89
CA VAL A 36 -24.96 2.94 -0.74
C VAL A 36 -26.17 3.58 -0.08
N GLY A 37 -25.95 4.52 0.83
CA GLY A 37 -27.03 5.34 1.35
C GLY A 37 -26.54 6.29 2.43
N MET A 38 -27.15 7.48 2.50
CA MET A 38 -26.83 8.48 3.52
C MET A 38 -27.05 7.93 4.94
N THR A 39 -26.48 8.58 5.95
CA THR A 39 -26.75 8.25 7.36
C THR A 39 -28.25 8.21 7.64
N GLY A 40 -28.72 7.13 8.27
CA GLY A 40 -30.12 6.93 8.61
C GLY A 40 -31.00 6.35 7.48
N SER A 41 -30.46 6.14 6.28
CA SER A 41 -31.17 5.49 5.15
C SER A 41 -31.55 4.03 5.43
N GLY A 42 -30.88 3.37 6.37
CA GLY A 42 -31.11 1.96 6.73
C GLY A 42 -30.02 1.00 6.23
N LYS A 43 -28.96 1.51 5.58
CA LYS A 43 -27.83 0.74 5.02
C LYS A 43 -27.32 -0.38 5.93
N THR A 44 -27.01 -0.08 7.20
CA THR A 44 -26.51 -1.07 8.16
C THR A 44 -27.55 -2.14 8.49
N GLY A 45 -28.84 -1.77 8.56
CA GLY A 45 -29.93 -2.74 8.77
C GLY A 45 -30.08 -3.70 7.58
N LEU A 46 -29.97 -3.19 6.35
CA LEU A 46 -29.94 -4.02 5.14
C LEU A 46 -28.72 -4.95 5.12
N GLY A 47 -27.54 -4.44 5.51
CA GLY A 47 -26.33 -5.24 5.65
C GLY A 47 -26.48 -6.39 6.63
N VAL A 48 -27.06 -6.12 7.82
CA VAL A 48 -27.35 -7.15 8.83
C VAL A 48 -28.35 -8.19 8.28
N VAL A 49 -29.41 -7.77 7.62
CA VAL A 49 -30.38 -8.68 6.98
C VAL A 49 -29.70 -9.59 5.95
N LEU A 50 -28.85 -9.01 5.09
CA LEU A 50 -28.09 -9.78 4.10
C LEU A 50 -27.17 -10.81 4.77
N LEU A 51 -26.45 -10.40 5.81
CA LEU A 51 -25.56 -11.29 6.56
C LEU A 51 -26.34 -12.40 7.27
N GLU A 52 -27.48 -12.10 7.87
CA GLU A 52 -28.36 -13.11 8.47
C GLU A 52 -28.81 -14.19 7.48
N GLU A 53 -29.12 -13.82 6.23
CA GLU A 53 -29.49 -14.80 5.19
C GLU A 53 -28.30 -15.66 4.75
N VAL A 54 -27.12 -15.05 4.58
CA VAL A 54 -25.89 -15.75 4.21
C VAL A 54 -25.50 -16.76 5.30
N LEU A 55 -25.50 -16.32 6.56
CA LEU A 55 -25.19 -17.14 7.72
C LEU A 55 -26.29 -18.18 7.97
N GLY A 56 -27.56 -17.85 7.72
CA GLY A 56 -28.68 -18.79 7.81
C GLY A 56 -28.61 -19.93 6.80
N ALA A 57 -27.97 -19.69 5.64
CA ALA A 57 -27.66 -20.69 4.64
C ALA A 57 -26.42 -21.54 4.97
N GLY A 58 -25.74 -21.28 6.10
CA GLY A 58 -24.52 -21.97 6.52
C GLY A 58 -23.25 -21.52 5.79
N LEU A 59 -23.33 -20.41 5.05
CA LEU A 59 -22.17 -19.81 4.40
C LEU A 59 -21.46 -18.88 5.38
N PRO A 60 -20.13 -18.96 5.52
CA PRO A 60 -19.39 -18.10 6.42
C PRO A 60 -19.24 -16.68 5.87
N ALA A 61 -19.08 -15.73 6.78
CA ALA A 61 -18.83 -14.34 6.44
C ALA A 61 -17.66 -13.76 7.26
N LEU A 62 -16.72 -13.14 6.56
CA LEU A 62 -15.69 -12.26 7.13
C LEU A 62 -16.20 -10.83 7.09
N ILE A 63 -16.32 -10.19 8.25
CA ILE A 63 -17.05 -8.93 8.41
C ILE A 63 -16.10 -7.89 9.01
N ILE A 64 -15.75 -6.85 8.24
CA ILE A 64 -14.94 -5.73 8.72
C ILE A 64 -15.89 -4.62 9.22
N ASP A 65 -15.82 -4.32 10.52
CA ASP A 65 -16.73 -3.42 11.21
C ASP A 65 -15.97 -2.26 11.90
N PRO A 66 -15.71 -1.16 11.16
CA PRO A 66 -15.02 0.01 11.71
C PRO A 66 -15.88 0.85 12.66
N LYS A 67 -17.22 0.68 12.67
CA LYS A 67 -18.14 1.46 13.49
C LYS A 67 -18.63 0.71 14.74
N GLY A 68 -18.50 -0.61 14.76
CA GLY A 68 -18.93 -1.48 15.87
C GLY A 68 -20.41 -1.87 15.81
N ASP A 69 -21.12 -1.48 14.75
CA ASP A 69 -22.57 -1.73 14.62
C ASP A 69 -22.91 -3.17 14.23
N LEU A 70 -22.01 -3.88 13.54
CA LEU A 70 -22.23 -5.25 13.07
C LEU A 70 -22.00 -6.29 14.16
N THR A 71 -21.36 -5.90 15.26
CA THR A 71 -21.32 -6.72 16.48
C THR A 71 -22.73 -7.11 16.99
N ASN A 72 -23.76 -6.35 16.62
CA ASN A 72 -25.16 -6.67 16.90
C ASN A 72 -25.65 -7.98 16.27
N LEU A 73 -24.97 -8.55 15.28
CA LEU A 73 -25.27 -9.89 14.73
C LEU A 73 -25.23 -10.98 15.81
N CYS A 74 -24.45 -10.77 16.88
CA CYS A 74 -24.40 -11.68 18.02
C CYS A 74 -25.63 -11.56 18.95
N LEU A 75 -26.43 -10.50 18.82
CA LEU A 75 -27.61 -10.23 19.64
C LEU A 75 -28.86 -10.84 19.04
N THR A 76 -28.84 -12.16 18.88
CA THR A 76 -29.96 -12.97 18.41
C THR A 76 -30.58 -13.75 19.57
N PHE A 77 -31.87 -13.49 19.86
CA PHE A 77 -32.57 -14.02 21.04
C PHE A 77 -33.71 -14.96 20.64
N PRO A 78 -33.50 -16.30 20.63
CA PRO A 78 -34.53 -17.25 20.23
C PRO A 78 -35.80 -17.19 21.09
N THR A 79 -35.70 -16.87 22.38
CA THR A 79 -36.86 -16.80 23.27
C THR A 79 -37.67 -15.52 23.11
N LEU A 80 -37.08 -14.47 22.52
CA LEU A 80 -37.69 -13.14 22.35
C LEU A 80 -38.32 -12.59 23.64
N ASP A 81 -37.73 -12.88 24.80
CA ASP A 81 -38.21 -12.40 26.10
C ASP A 81 -37.49 -11.13 26.56
N GLY A 82 -38.14 -10.33 27.40
CA GLY A 82 -37.55 -9.08 27.91
C GLY A 82 -36.23 -9.28 28.67
N ALA A 83 -36.04 -10.45 29.30
CA ALA A 83 -34.81 -10.77 30.03
C ALA A 83 -33.59 -10.86 29.10
N SER A 84 -33.77 -11.38 27.88
CA SER A 84 -32.71 -11.50 26.87
C SER A 84 -32.31 -10.12 26.31
N PHE A 85 -33.26 -9.19 26.16
CA PHE A 85 -32.99 -7.83 25.68
C PHE A 85 -32.38 -6.93 26.77
N ARG A 86 -32.70 -7.21 28.05
CA ARG A 86 -32.40 -6.34 29.19
C ARG A 86 -30.93 -5.92 29.36
N PRO A 87 -29.91 -6.76 29.09
CA PRO A 87 -28.51 -6.35 29.17
C PRO A 87 -28.09 -5.35 28.08
N TRP A 88 -28.84 -5.31 26.98
CA TRP A 88 -28.44 -4.64 25.73
C TRP A 88 -29.21 -3.35 25.44
N ILE A 89 -30.20 -3.01 26.28
CA ILE A 89 -30.94 -1.77 26.13
C ILE A 89 -30.11 -0.55 26.57
N ASP A 90 -30.35 0.57 25.91
CA ASP A 90 -29.79 1.85 26.32
C ASP A 90 -30.63 2.47 27.45
N ALA A 91 -30.01 2.66 28.62
CA ALA A 91 -30.67 3.27 29.78
C ALA A 91 -31.18 4.70 29.51
N ALA A 92 -30.51 5.46 28.63
CA ALA A 92 -30.96 6.78 28.23
C ALA A 92 -32.24 6.70 27.38
N GLN A 93 -32.36 5.69 26.51
CA GLN A 93 -33.58 5.45 25.72
C GLN A 93 -34.74 5.01 26.60
N ALA A 94 -34.50 4.10 27.56
CA ALA A 94 -35.51 3.71 28.54
C ALA A 94 -36.05 4.91 29.32
N LYS A 95 -35.15 5.79 29.78
CA LYS A 95 -35.51 7.04 30.46
C LYS A 95 -36.29 7.99 29.54
N ALA A 96 -35.88 8.14 28.28
CA ALA A 96 -36.58 8.99 27.31
C ALA A 96 -37.98 8.47 26.98
N ALA A 97 -38.17 7.15 27.01
CA ALA A 97 -39.47 6.49 26.85
C ALA A 97 -40.34 6.52 28.13
N ASN A 98 -39.87 7.13 29.21
CA ASN A 98 -40.51 7.13 30.53
C ASN A 98 -40.82 5.70 31.05
N ALA A 99 -39.92 4.75 30.79
CA ALA A 99 -40.03 3.37 31.23
C ALA A 99 -38.87 2.99 32.15
N THR A 100 -39.08 2.08 33.09
CA THR A 100 -37.96 1.41 33.76
C THR A 100 -37.17 0.56 32.77
N PRO A 101 -35.89 0.24 33.03
CA PRO A 101 -35.11 -0.62 32.15
C PRO A 101 -35.78 -1.99 31.87
N ASP A 102 -36.42 -2.60 32.85
CA ASP A 102 -37.11 -3.89 32.66
C ASP A 102 -38.37 -3.75 31.80
N GLU A 103 -39.17 -2.71 32.02
CA GLU A 103 -40.33 -2.39 31.17
C GLU A 103 -39.91 -2.06 29.73
N PHE A 104 -38.84 -1.28 29.55
CA PHE A 104 -38.33 -0.94 28.24
C PHE A 104 -37.82 -2.18 27.50
N ALA A 105 -37.09 -3.08 28.18
CA ALA A 105 -36.64 -4.33 27.59
C ALA A 105 -37.81 -5.24 27.16
N ALA A 106 -38.87 -5.32 27.97
CA ALA A 106 -40.10 -6.04 27.59
C ALA A 106 -40.79 -5.40 26.37
N GLN A 107 -40.84 -4.07 26.29
CA GLN A 107 -41.37 -3.36 25.13
C GLN A 107 -40.52 -3.61 23.87
N GLN A 108 -39.19 -3.63 23.99
CA GLN A 108 -38.30 -3.97 22.86
C GLN A 108 -38.51 -5.41 22.38
N ALA A 109 -38.65 -6.36 23.31
CA ALA A 109 -38.93 -7.75 23.00
C ALA A 109 -40.28 -7.92 22.27
N GLU A 110 -41.32 -7.22 22.71
CA GLU A 110 -42.62 -7.21 22.03
C GLU A 110 -42.53 -6.57 20.63
N LEU A 111 -41.85 -5.43 20.52
CA LEU A 111 -41.62 -4.75 19.23
C LEU A 111 -40.91 -5.66 18.24
N TRP A 112 -39.84 -6.35 18.66
CA TRP A 112 -39.13 -7.30 17.80
C TRP A 112 -40.00 -8.50 17.43
N THR A 113 -40.76 -9.04 18.39
CA THR A 113 -41.68 -10.16 18.14
C THR A 113 -42.72 -9.81 17.08
N GLN A 114 -43.39 -8.66 17.22
CA GLN A 114 -44.38 -8.20 16.25
C GLN A 114 -43.74 -7.89 14.90
N GLY A 115 -42.58 -7.25 14.90
CA GLY A 115 -41.80 -6.96 13.70
C GLY A 115 -41.48 -8.23 12.91
N LEU A 116 -40.89 -9.24 13.56
CA LEU A 116 -40.52 -10.51 12.93
C LEU A 116 -41.73 -11.29 12.41
N LEU A 117 -42.81 -11.38 13.20
CA LEU A 117 -44.05 -12.04 12.79
C LEU A 117 -44.67 -11.39 11.55
N GLY A 118 -44.56 -10.07 11.41
CA GLY A 118 -44.98 -9.33 10.22
C GLY A 118 -44.22 -9.68 8.92
N TRP A 119 -43.13 -10.45 9.03
CA TRP A 119 -42.35 -10.99 7.93
C TRP A 119 -42.34 -12.52 7.89
N GLY A 120 -43.20 -13.18 8.69
CA GLY A 120 -43.24 -14.65 8.77
C GLY A 120 -42.05 -15.28 9.49
N ILE A 121 -41.24 -14.47 10.19
CA ILE A 121 -40.07 -14.92 10.93
C ILE A 121 -40.46 -15.21 12.37
N THR A 122 -39.98 -16.32 12.91
CA THR A 122 -40.36 -16.81 14.25
C THR A 122 -39.13 -17.07 15.11
N SER A 123 -39.35 -17.37 16.39
CA SER A 123 -38.31 -17.88 17.30
C SER A 123 -37.54 -19.08 16.72
N ALA A 124 -38.23 -19.95 15.98
CA ALA A 124 -37.60 -21.10 15.32
C ALA A 124 -36.60 -20.68 14.22
N SER A 125 -36.86 -19.58 13.52
CA SER A 125 -35.94 -19.03 12.52
C SER A 125 -34.64 -18.54 13.17
N ILE A 126 -34.74 -17.85 14.31
CA ILE A 126 -33.58 -17.38 15.08
C ILE A 126 -32.80 -18.56 15.67
N ALA A 127 -33.51 -19.56 16.20
CA ALA A 127 -32.89 -20.78 16.70
C ALA A 127 -32.14 -21.54 15.58
N ALA A 128 -32.73 -21.62 14.38
CA ALA A 128 -32.09 -22.22 13.21
C ALA A 128 -30.80 -21.47 12.85
N LEU A 129 -30.84 -20.13 12.76
CA LEU A 129 -29.65 -19.31 12.50
C LEU A 129 -28.50 -19.61 13.48
N ARG A 130 -28.79 -19.60 14.79
CA ARG A 130 -27.77 -19.91 15.82
C ARG A 130 -27.27 -21.36 15.78
N SER A 131 -28.12 -22.30 15.39
CA SER A 131 -27.72 -23.70 15.24
C SER A 131 -26.83 -23.93 14.02
N THR A 132 -27.05 -23.17 12.94
CA THR A 132 -26.35 -23.31 11.66
C THR A 132 -24.98 -22.61 11.66
N THR A 133 -24.84 -21.49 12.37
CA THR A 133 -23.64 -20.65 12.30
C THR A 133 -23.15 -20.21 13.67
N ASP A 134 -21.84 -20.21 13.84
CA ASP A 134 -21.18 -19.65 15.03
C ASP A 134 -20.91 -18.16 14.84
N PHE A 135 -20.96 -17.38 15.92
CA PHE A 135 -20.76 -15.94 15.88
C PHE A 135 -19.54 -15.58 16.72
N THR A 136 -18.55 -14.92 16.13
CA THR A 136 -17.29 -14.60 16.82
C THR A 136 -16.90 -13.15 16.54
N ILE A 137 -16.73 -12.36 17.61
CA ILE A 137 -16.22 -11.00 17.53
C ILE A 137 -14.72 -11.04 17.83
N TYR A 138 -13.91 -10.71 16.83
CA TYR A 138 -12.47 -10.54 16.95
C TYR A 138 -12.14 -9.08 17.26
N THR A 139 -11.26 -8.87 18.24
CA THR A 139 -10.84 -7.53 18.68
C THR A 139 -9.31 -7.40 18.66
N PRO A 140 -8.68 -7.16 17.50
CA PRO A 140 -7.22 -7.02 17.41
C PRO A 140 -6.70 -5.92 18.35
N GLY A 141 -5.60 -6.18 19.07
CA GLY A 141 -5.06 -5.23 20.06
C GLY A 141 -5.93 -5.02 21.32
N SER A 142 -6.93 -5.87 21.54
CA SER A 142 -7.79 -5.84 22.72
C SER A 142 -8.20 -7.26 23.15
N GLN A 143 -8.40 -7.45 24.46
CA GLN A 143 -8.91 -8.71 25.02
C GLN A 143 -10.43 -8.65 25.27
N SER A 144 -11.13 -7.66 24.70
CA SER A 144 -12.58 -7.52 24.91
C SER A 144 -13.37 -8.60 24.17
N GLY A 145 -13.09 -8.87 22.90
CA GLY A 145 -13.58 -10.05 22.18
C GLY A 145 -12.51 -11.14 22.09
N VAL A 146 -12.63 -12.02 21.11
CA VAL A 146 -11.56 -12.99 20.78
C VAL A 146 -10.33 -12.21 20.31
N PRO A 147 -9.19 -12.29 21.03
CA PRO A 147 -7.97 -11.62 20.60
C PRO A 147 -7.47 -12.24 19.30
N LEU A 148 -6.76 -11.45 18.50
CA LEU A 148 -6.22 -11.88 17.22
C LEU A 148 -4.75 -11.52 17.17
N ASN A 149 -3.90 -12.52 16.99
CA ASN A 149 -2.47 -12.33 16.92
C ASN A 149 -2.11 -11.82 15.52
N ILE A 150 -1.77 -10.53 15.45
CA ILE A 150 -1.47 -9.79 14.21
C ILE A 150 0.05 -9.63 13.98
N VAL A 151 0.87 -9.77 15.03
CA VAL A 151 2.30 -9.38 15.03
C VAL A 151 3.24 -10.44 15.61
N GLY A 152 2.72 -11.42 16.35
CA GLY A 152 3.49 -12.46 17.03
C GLY A 152 3.86 -13.65 16.15
N SER A 153 3.26 -13.79 14.97
CA SER A 153 3.63 -14.79 13.96
C SER A 153 3.82 -14.11 12.61
N LEU A 154 5.08 -14.05 12.17
CA LEU A 154 5.50 -13.58 10.85
C LEU A 154 5.92 -14.77 9.98
N ASP A 155 5.33 -15.94 10.22
CA ASP A 155 5.64 -17.16 9.50
C ASP A 155 5.27 -17.06 8.01
N ALA A 156 6.06 -17.74 7.20
CA ALA A 156 5.85 -17.83 5.76
C ALA A 156 4.48 -18.46 5.45
N PRO A 157 3.79 -18.00 4.39
CA PRO A 157 2.62 -18.72 3.89
C PRO A 157 3.01 -20.12 3.41
N ASP A 158 2.07 -21.07 3.47
CA ASP A 158 2.30 -22.48 3.07
C ASP A 158 2.76 -22.63 1.60
N ASP A 159 2.41 -21.65 0.76
CA ASP A 159 2.75 -21.60 -0.66
C ASP A 159 3.54 -20.32 -0.99
N LEU A 160 4.83 -20.49 -1.29
CA LEU A 160 5.76 -19.43 -1.66
C LEU A 160 6.00 -19.35 -3.19
N THR A 161 5.22 -20.07 -4.00
CA THR A 161 5.46 -20.14 -5.45
C THR A 161 5.09 -18.87 -6.20
N ASP A 162 4.16 -18.08 -5.67
CA ASP A 162 3.72 -16.80 -6.24
C ASP A 162 4.47 -15.63 -5.59
N ALA A 163 5.54 -15.18 -6.26
CA ALA A 163 6.40 -14.11 -5.77
C ALA A 163 5.67 -12.76 -5.59
N GLU A 164 4.59 -12.50 -6.36
CA GLU A 164 3.83 -11.25 -6.23
C GLU A 164 3.04 -11.25 -4.92
N LEU A 165 2.41 -12.37 -4.56
CA LEU A 165 1.68 -12.49 -3.30
C LEU A 165 2.59 -12.47 -2.08
N VAL A 166 3.71 -13.18 -2.16
CA VAL A 166 4.72 -13.16 -1.11
C VAL A 166 5.21 -11.73 -0.89
N GLY A 167 5.47 -10.99 -1.97
CA GLY A 167 5.83 -9.57 -1.90
C GLY A 167 4.75 -8.71 -1.24
N ASP A 168 3.49 -8.85 -1.65
CA ASP A 168 2.37 -8.08 -1.11
C ASP A 168 2.12 -8.36 0.37
N GLU A 169 2.27 -9.62 0.79
CA GLU A 169 2.10 -10.03 2.18
C GLU A 169 3.22 -9.45 3.06
N ILE A 170 4.47 -9.52 2.60
CA ILE A 170 5.62 -8.89 3.25
C ILE A 170 5.42 -7.38 3.35
N GLU A 171 5.02 -6.72 2.25
CA GLU A 171 4.78 -5.28 2.22
C GLU A 171 3.72 -4.88 3.25
N GLY A 172 2.59 -5.60 3.31
CA GLY A 172 1.53 -5.36 4.28
C GLY A 172 1.99 -5.53 5.73
N TYR A 173 2.76 -6.59 6.02
CA TYR A 173 3.36 -6.81 7.34
C TYR A 173 4.30 -5.68 7.75
N VAL A 174 5.22 -5.30 6.87
CA VAL A 174 6.26 -4.31 7.17
C VAL A 174 5.69 -2.91 7.33
N THR A 175 4.84 -2.48 6.40
CA THR A 175 4.16 -1.18 6.46
C THR A 175 3.36 -1.06 7.77
N GLY A 176 2.67 -2.15 8.14
CA GLY A 176 1.95 -2.25 9.40
C GLY A 176 2.81 -2.13 10.64
N LEU A 177 3.86 -2.95 10.70
CA LEU A 177 4.77 -2.98 11.84
C LEU A 177 5.46 -1.62 12.04
N LEU A 178 5.85 -0.95 10.95
CA LEU A 178 6.46 0.38 10.99
C LEU A 178 5.46 1.45 11.43
N ALA A 179 4.21 1.40 10.97
CA ALA A 179 3.16 2.31 11.44
C ALA A 179 2.94 2.18 12.96
N LEU A 180 2.98 0.97 13.52
CA LEU A 180 2.82 0.74 14.97
C LEU A 180 3.95 1.35 15.83
N VAL A 181 5.16 1.50 15.28
CA VAL A 181 6.26 2.24 15.95
C VAL A 181 6.28 3.73 15.60
N GLY A 182 5.26 4.23 14.90
CA GLY A 182 5.15 5.63 14.47
C GLY A 182 6.15 6.01 13.38
N VAL A 183 6.52 5.05 12.54
CA VAL A 183 7.39 5.26 11.38
C VAL A 183 6.54 5.22 10.12
N ASP A 184 6.35 6.39 9.49
CA ASP A 184 5.76 6.50 8.16
C ASP A 184 6.83 6.16 7.12
N ALA A 185 6.69 4.97 6.52
CA ALA A 185 7.71 4.37 5.67
C ALA A 185 7.14 4.02 4.30
N ASP A 186 7.66 4.69 3.28
CA ASP A 186 7.38 4.34 1.89
C ASP A 186 8.06 3.00 1.52
N PRO A 187 7.32 2.00 0.99
CA PRO A 187 7.86 0.67 0.67
C PRO A 187 9.05 0.66 -0.30
N LEU A 188 9.15 1.66 -1.17
CA LEU A 188 10.15 1.72 -2.25
C LEU A 188 11.40 2.51 -1.87
N SER A 189 11.32 3.38 -0.85
CA SER A 189 12.39 4.32 -0.53
C SER A 189 12.81 4.35 0.94
N SER A 190 11.97 3.88 1.87
CA SER A 190 12.34 3.80 3.29
C SER A 190 13.36 2.70 3.53
N ARG A 191 14.48 3.06 4.17
CA ARG A 191 15.55 2.12 4.55
C ARG A 191 15.05 1.09 5.56
N GLU A 192 14.16 1.51 6.46
CA GLU A 192 13.48 0.67 7.44
C GLU A 192 12.63 -0.39 6.74
N HIS A 193 11.78 0.03 5.80
CA HIS A 193 10.90 -0.88 5.07
C HIS A 193 11.70 -1.87 4.22
N ILE A 194 12.64 -1.38 3.43
CA ILE A 194 13.49 -2.20 2.56
C ILE A 194 14.25 -3.26 3.39
N LEU A 195 14.83 -2.88 4.53
CA LEU A 195 15.53 -3.83 5.40
C LEU A 195 14.58 -4.90 5.92
N LEU A 196 13.47 -4.51 6.54
CA LEU A 196 12.53 -5.47 7.14
C LEU A 196 11.94 -6.42 6.10
N SER A 197 11.56 -5.91 4.92
CA SER A 197 11.03 -6.70 3.82
C SER A 197 12.04 -7.76 3.35
N ASN A 198 13.32 -7.40 3.22
CA ASN A 198 14.37 -8.33 2.84
C ASN A 198 14.71 -9.34 3.94
N LEU A 199 14.64 -8.95 5.22
CA LEU A 199 14.86 -9.87 6.34
C LEU A 199 13.75 -10.93 6.43
N ILE A 200 12.50 -10.51 6.27
CA ILE A 200 11.35 -11.44 6.24
C ILE A 200 11.44 -12.36 5.03
N SER A 201 11.67 -11.80 3.84
CA SER A 201 11.86 -12.57 2.60
C SER A 201 13.00 -13.59 2.73
N HIS A 202 14.12 -13.19 3.33
CA HIS A 202 15.23 -14.08 3.61
C HIS A 202 14.83 -15.23 4.54
N ALA A 203 14.20 -14.94 5.69
CA ALA A 203 13.76 -15.97 6.63
C ALA A 203 12.80 -16.97 5.96
N TRP A 204 11.83 -16.48 5.19
CA TRP A 204 10.86 -17.31 4.48
C TRP A 204 11.52 -18.18 3.41
N SER A 205 12.46 -17.64 2.63
CA SER A 205 13.22 -18.41 1.63
C SER A 205 14.02 -19.57 2.23
N GLN A 206 14.39 -19.46 3.52
CA GLN A 206 15.12 -20.48 4.26
C GLN A 206 14.20 -21.42 5.06
N GLY A 207 12.88 -21.25 4.97
CA GLY A 207 11.91 -22.01 5.76
C GLY A 207 12.05 -21.79 7.26
N GLN A 208 12.57 -20.64 7.68
CA GLN A 208 12.73 -20.30 9.09
C GLN A 208 11.42 -19.71 9.64
N HIS A 209 10.98 -20.22 10.80
CA HIS A 209 9.93 -19.58 11.58
C HIS A 209 10.39 -18.20 12.03
N LEU A 210 9.50 -17.21 11.92
CA LEU A 210 9.82 -15.83 12.23
C LEU A 210 8.73 -15.24 13.12
N ASP A 211 9.16 -14.65 14.23
CA ASP A 211 8.34 -13.79 15.09
C ASP A 211 8.98 -12.40 15.18
N LEU A 212 8.31 -11.48 15.88
CA LEU A 212 8.84 -10.13 16.06
C LEU A 212 10.17 -10.12 16.84
N ALA A 213 10.36 -11.04 17.79
CA ALA A 213 11.61 -11.12 18.56
C ALA A 213 12.80 -11.54 17.69
N GLY A 214 12.60 -12.54 16.83
CA GLY A 214 13.54 -12.98 15.81
C GLY A 214 13.85 -11.87 14.82
N LEU A 215 12.83 -11.16 14.32
CA LEU A 215 13.01 -10.03 13.41
C LEU A 215 13.81 -8.89 14.06
N VAL A 216 13.52 -8.53 15.30
CA VAL A 216 14.31 -7.54 16.08
C VAL A 216 15.77 -7.97 16.19
N GLY A 217 16.02 -9.26 16.48
CA GLY A 217 17.35 -9.84 16.50
C GLY A 217 18.07 -9.72 15.15
N MET A 218 17.38 -10.01 14.05
CA MET A 218 17.90 -9.87 12.69
C MET A 218 18.15 -8.41 12.29
N VAL A 219 17.37 -7.43 12.76
CA VAL A 219 17.67 -6.01 12.47
C VAL A 219 19.00 -5.59 13.13
N GLY A 220 19.23 -6.02 14.36
CA GLY A 220 20.48 -5.77 15.09
C GLY A 220 21.67 -6.49 14.46
N ASN A 221 21.51 -7.79 14.18
CA ASN A 221 22.52 -8.64 13.56
C ASN A 221 21.98 -9.35 12.30
N PRO A 222 21.95 -8.66 11.15
CA PRO A 222 21.32 -9.15 9.94
C PRO A 222 22.13 -10.27 9.30
N PRO A 223 21.47 -11.36 8.86
CA PRO A 223 22.14 -12.45 8.15
C PRO A 223 22.53 -12.06 6.71
N ILE A 224 21.96 -10.97 6.20
CA ILE A 224 22.24 -10.42 4.88
C ILE A 224 23.35 -9.37 4.97
N ARG A 225 24.34 -9.44 4.08
CA ARG A 225 25.47 -8.48 4.01
C ARG A 225 25.23 -7.36 3.01
N LYS A 226 24.41 -7.63 1.99
CA LYS A 226 24.08 -6.69 0.91
C LYS A 226 22.57 -6.52 0.78
N LEU A 227 22.15 -5.32 0.41
CA LEU A 227 20.79 -5.01 -0.03
C LEU A 227 20.88 -4.47 -1.46
N GLY A 228 20.46 -5.29 -2.43
CA GLY A 228 20.72 -5.04 -3.84
C GLY A 228 22.23 -4.96 -4.11
N VAL A 229 22.68 -3.82 -4.64
CA VAL A 229 24.10 -3.59 -4.98
C VAL A 229 24.91 -2.99 -3.83
N PHE A 230 24.26 -2.50 -2.76
CA PHE A 230 24.93 -1.82 -1.66
C PHE A 230 25.29 -2.77 -0.54
N GLU A 231 26.44 -2.53 0.11
CA GLU A 231 26.73 -3.12 1.41
C GLU A 231 25.73 -2.60 2.45
N LEU A 232 25.23 -3.51 3.30
CA LEU A 232 24.16 -3.19 4.24
C LEU A 232 24.55 -2.09 5.21
N ASP A 233 25.78 -2.09 5.71
CA ASP A 233 26.27 -1.07 6.64
C ASP A 233 26.42 0.31 6.00
N GLN A 234 26.57 0.37 4.67
CA GLN A 234 26.56 1.62 3.92
C GLN A 234 25.13 2.11 3.69
N PHE A 235 24.22 1.21 3.30
CA PHE A 235 22.82 1.54 3.05
C PHE A 235 22.08 1.93 4.34
N PHE A 236 22.24 1.13 5.39
CA PHE A 236 21.62 1.33 6.69
C PHE A 236 22.64 1.11 7.82
N PRO A 237 23.29 2.19 8.30
CA PRO A 237 24.38 2.11 9.27
C PRO A 237 24.00 1.36 10.57
N PRO A 238 24.94 0.61 11.19
CA PRO A 238 24.68 -0.18 12.39
C PRO A 238 24.03 0.60 13.53
N LYS A 239 24.42 1.86 13.72
CA LYS A 239 23.85 2.75 14.75
C LYS A 239 22.37 3.02 14.52
N ASP A 240 21.98 3.26 13.27
CA ASP A 240 20.60 3.56 12.91
C ASP A 240 19.76 2.27 12.90
N ARG A 241 20.33 1.13 12.46
CA ARG A 241 19.69 -0.19 12.60
C ARG A 241 19.43 -0.54 14.06
N MET A 242 20.38 -0.27 14.96
CA MET A 242 20.20 -0.47 16.39
C MET A 242 19.08 0.44 16.95
N LYS A 243 18.94 1.66 16.44
CA LYS A 243 17.82 2.54 16.81
C LYS A 243 16.47 1.95 16.38
N LEU A 244 16.37 1.44 15.15
CA LEU A 244 15.17 0.73 14.67
C LEU A 244 14.88 -0.52 15.53
N ALA A 245 15.90 -1.33 15.81
CA ALA A 245 15.76 -2.51 16.67
C ALA A 245 15.27 -2.13 18.07
N LEU A 246 15.73 -1.02 18.64
CA LEU A 246 15.25 -0.51 19.93
C LEU A 246 13.80 -0.03 19.85
N GLN A 247 13.38 0.60 18.76
CA GLN A 247 11.97 1.00 18.54
C GLN A 247 11.06 -0.23 18.45
N LEU A 248 11.43 -1.22 17.63
CA LEU A 248 10.70 -2.48 17.48
C LEU A 248 10.69 -3.30 18.78
N ASN A 249 11.80 -3.35 19.51
CA ASN A 249 11.87 -3.96 20.84
C ASN A 249 10.99 -3.21 21.86
N GLY A 250 10.82 -1.90 21.68
CA GLY A 250 9.88 -1.09 22.45
C GLY A 250 8.45 -1.59 22.33
N LEU A 251 8.06 -2.17 21.18
CA LEU A 251 6.79 -2.86 21.03
C LEU A 251 6.73 -4.09 21.94
N LEU A 252 7.70 -5.00 21.84
CA LEU A 252 7.74 -6.22 22.67
C LEU A 252 7.72 -5.94 24.18
N ALA A 253 8.36 -4.86 24.60
CA ALA A 253 8.40 -4.44 25.99
C ALA A 253 7.15 -3.68 26.46
N SER A 254 6.28 -3.26 25.54
CA SER A 254 5.08 -2.47 25.84
C SER A 254 3.92 -3.38 26.28
N PRO A 255 3.34 -3.17 27.47
CA PRO A 255 2.14 -3.91 27.89
C PRO A 255 0.94 -3.70 26.96
N ALA A 256 0.85 -2.52 26.32
CA ALA A 256 -0.21 -2.25 25.35
C ALA A 256 -0.07 -3.09 24.07
N PHE A 257 1.16 -3.47 23.72
CA PHE A 257 1.46 -4.27 22.54
C PHE A 257 1.31 -5.78 22.79
N ALA A 258 1.46 -6.25 24.04
CA ALA A 258 1.24 -7.66 24.37
C ALA A 258 -0.12 -8.17 23.84
N ALA A 259 -1.17 -7.33 23.93
CA ALA A 259 -2.50 -7.62 23.41
C ALA A 259 -2.57 -7.84 21.88
N TRP A 260 -1.56 -7.43 21.11
CA TRP A 260 -1.48 -7.64 19.66
C TRP A 260 -0.83 -8.97 19.28
N ALA A 261 -0.06 -9.56 20.20
CA ALA A 261 0.52 -10.89 20.07
C ALA A 261 -0.33 -11.99 20.74
N ASP A 262 -1.32 -11.58 21.55
CA ASP A 262 -2.26 -12.49 22.21
C ASP A 262 -3.26 -13.13 21.21
N GLY A 263 -3.72 -14.33 21.56
CA GLY A 263 -4.76 -15.04 20.82
C GLY A 263 -4.24 -15.97 19.73
N PRO A 264 -5.16 -16.65 19.00
CA PRO A 264 -4.81 -17.46 17.86
C PRO A 264 -4.16 -16.62 16.74
N ALA A 265 -3.26 -17.24 15.99
CA ALA A 265 -2.69 -16.65 14.79
C ALA A 265 -3.78 -16.28 13.77
N LEU A 266 -3.58 -15.19 13.04
CA LEU A 266 -4.46 -14.80 11.95
C LEU A 266 -4.45 -15.87 10.84
N ASP A 267 -5.50 -16.68 10.81
CA ASP A 267 -5.76 -17.68 9.78
C ASP A 267 -7.21 -17.58 9.29
N ILE A 268 -7.36 -17.37 7.98
CA ILE A 268 -8.69 -17.12 7.37
C ILE A 268 -9.57 -18.36 7.40
N ASP A 269 -8.98 -19.56 7.30
CA ASP A 269 -9.75 -20.80 7.25
C ASP A 269 -10.47 -21.05 8.58
N SER A 270 -9.75 -20.96 9.69
CA SER A 270 -10.28 -21.08 11.06
C SER A 270 -11.17 -19.91 11.49
N MET A 271 -10.99 -18.73 10.89
CA MET A 271 -11.93 -17.61 11.07
C MET A 271 -13.25 -17.85 10.36
N LEU A 272 -13.22 -18.41 9.14
CA LEU A 272 -14.44 -18.69 8.36
C LEU A 272 -15.14 -19.96 8.81
N TYR A 273 -14.42 -20.98 9.25
CA TYR A 273 -14.98 -22.29 9.57
C TYR A 273 -14.53 -22.76 10.96
N THR A 274 -15.43 -23.42 11.67
CA THR A 274 -15.08 -24.19 12.86
C THR A 274 -14.31 -25.46 12.47
N PRO A 275 -13.61 -26.13 13.41
CA PRO A 275 -12.93 -27.40 13.14
C PRO A 275 -13.84 -28.52 12.62
N ASP A 276 -15.14 -28.49 12.95
CA ASP A 276 -16.18 -29.40 12.44
C ASP A 276 -16.79 -28.96 11.09
N GLY A 277 -16.28 -27.87 10.48
CA GLY A 277 -16.67 -27.39 9.16
C GLY A 277 -17.92 -26.51 9.14
N LYS A 278 -18.41 -26.09 10.30
CA LYS A 278 -19.55 -25.16 10.42
C LYS A 278 -19.09 -23.74 10.06
N GLY A 279 -19.91 -23.00 9.32
CA GLY A 279 -19.63 -21.61 8.97
C GLY A 279 -19.62 -20.69 10.20
N ARG A 280 -18.82 -19.62 10.14
CA ARG A 280 -18.74 -18.57 11.17
C ARG A 280 -19.13 -17.20 10.61
N ALA A 281 -19.76 -16.40 11.46
CA ALA A 281 -19.77 -14.94 11.36
C ALA A 281 -18.52 -14.41 12.06
N ALA A 282 -17.43 -14.23 11.31
CA ALA A 282 -16.21 -13.63 11.82
C ALA A 282 -16.30 -12.11 11.75
N ILE A 283 -16.64 -11.47 12.86
CA ILE A 283 -16.81 -10.02 12.99
C ILE A 283 -15.51 -9.41 13.52
N ILE A 284 -14.76 -8.72 12.67
CA ILE A 284 -13.57 -8.00 13.06
C ILE A 284 -13.98 -6.56 13.34
N THR A 285 -14.11 -6.23 14.62
CA THR A 285 -14.35 -4.84 15.01
C THR A 285 -13.04 -4.11 15.18
N THR A 286 -12.94 -2.95 14.53
CA THR A 286 -11.78 -2.05 14.60
C THR A 286 -12.15 -0.66 15.13
N ALA A 287 -13.36 -0.54 15.71
CA ALA A 287 -13.89 0.72 16.22
C ALA A 287 -13.06 1.29 17.40
N HIS A 288 -12.30 0.44 18.08
CA HIS A 288 -11.47 0.79 19.21
C HIS A 288 -10.03 1.16 18.84
N LEU A 289 -9.66 1.04 17.56
CA LEU A 289 -8.33 1.29 17.01
C LEU A 289 -8.21 2.69 16.41
N SER A 290 -6.98 3.23 16.39
CA SER A 290 -6.65 4.42 15.60
C SER A 290 -6.85 4.17 14.10
N ASP A 291 -6.91 5.22 13.28
CA ASP A 291 -7.11 5.04 11.84
C ASP A 291 -5.93 4.31 11.17
N GLU A 292 -4.69 4.54 11.63
CA GLU A 292 -3.48 3.86 11.16
C GLU A 292 -3.50 2.37 11.52
N GLU A 293 -3.77 2.05 12.79
CA GLU A 293 -3.92 0.67 13.29
C GLU A 293 -5.03 -0.07 12.54
N ARG A 294 -6.13 0.62 12.27
CA ARG A 294 -7.29 0.08 11.56
C ARG A 294 -6.95 -0.23 10.09
N GLN A 295 -6.25 0.65 9.39
CA GLN A 295 -5.78 0.41 8.02
C GLN A 295 -4.84 -0.78 7.97
N PHE A 296 -3.92 -0.89 8.93
CA PHE A 296 -3.00 -2.01 9.04
C PHE A 296 -3.73 -3.35 9.22
N VAL A 297 -4.54 -3.47 10.28
CA VAL A 297 -5.29 -4.70 10.60
C VAL A 297 -6.14 -5.14 9.41
N THR A 298 -6.84 -4.19 8.79
CA THR A 298 -7.70 -4.47 7.64
C THR A 298 -6.87 -4.92 6.43
N SER A 299 -5.76 -4.26 6.14
CA SER A 299 -4.87 -4.63 5.02
C SER A 299 -4.34 -6.05 5.18
N LEU A 300 -3.86 -6.41 6.38
CA LEU A 300 -3.34 -7.74 6.64
C LEU A 300 -4.40 -8.83 6.50
N ILE A 301 -5.59 -8.62 7.06
CA ILE A 301 -6.71 -9.58 6.93
C ILE A 301 -7.09 -9.77 5.46
N LEU A 302 -7.15 -8.69 4.68
CA LEU A 302 -7.47 -8.76 3.27
C LEU A 302 -6.38 -9.47 2.45
N ALA A 303 -5.10 -9.23 2.78
CA ALA A 303 -3.98 -9.94 2.16
C ALA A 303 -4.06 -11.45 2.44
N LYS A 304 -4.26 -11.85 3.71
CA LYS A 304 -4.47 -13.26 4.08
C LYS A 304 -5.71 -13.87 3.40
N LEU A 305 -6.77 -13.09 3.20
CA LEU A 305 -7.95 -13.54 2.46
C LEU A 305 -7.63 -13.78 0.98
N VAL A 306 -6.82 -12.93 0.35
CA VAL A 306 -6.33 -13.15 -1.03
C VAL A 306 -5.48 -14.43 -1.11
N THR A 307 -4.56 -14.63 -0.16
CA THR A 307 -3.75 -15.86 -0.09
C THR A 307 -4.63 -17.09 0.11
N TRP A 308 -5.59 -17.05 1.03
CA TRP A 308 -6.56 -18.14 1.24
C TRP A 308 -7.42 -18.40 -0.01
N MET A 309 -7.91 -17.35 -0.68
CA MET A 309 -8.73 -17.43 -1.89
C MET A 309 -8.05 -18.22 -3.00
N ARG A 310 -6.77 -17.94 -3.28
CA ARG A 310 -6.07 -18.56 -4.42
C ARG A 310 -5.78 -20.04 -4.23
N ARG A 311 -5.76 -20.51 -2.98
CA ARG A 311 -5.67 -21.95 -2.66
C ARG A 311 -6.97 -22.71 -2.93
N GLN A 312 -8.08 -21.99 -3.10
CA GLN A 312 -9.38 -22.61 -3.31
C GLN A 312 -9.55 -23.10 -4.75
N SER A 313 -10.28 -24.20 -4.92
CA SER A 313 -10.74 -24.63 -6.23
C SER A 313 -11.75 -23.64 -6.81
N GLY A 314 -11.69 -23.41 -8.12
CA GLY A 314 -12.67 -22.57 -8.81
C GLY A 314 -14.11 -23.09 -8.63
N THR A 315 -15.06 -22.19 -8.45
CA THR A 315 -16.49 -22.52 -8.28
C THR A 315 -17.38 -21.35 -8.69
N THR A 316 -18.60 -21.67 -9.13
CA THR A 316 -19.65 -20.68 -9.44
C THR A 316 -20.59 -20.43 -8.27
N ASP A 317 -20.56 -21.29 -7.25
CA ASP A 317 -21.37 -21.14 -6.04
C ASP A 317 -20.67 -20.20 -5.04
N LEU A 318 -21.47 -19.49 -4.26
CA LEU A 318 -20.95 -18.66 -3.16
C LEU A 318 -20.40 -19.57 -2.06
N ARG A 319 -19.10 -19.47 -1.81
CA ARG A 319 -18.35 -20.18 -0.76
C ARG A 319 -18.27 -19.38 0.52
N ALA A 320 -17.99 -18.08 0.42
CA ALA A 320 -17.83 -17.19 1.55
C ALA A 320 -18.16 -15.74 1.14
N LEU A 321 -18.52 -14.91 2.12
CA LEU A 321 -18.74 -13.48 1.90
C LEU A 321 -17.73 -12.65 2.68
N LEU A 322 -17.03 -11.74 2.01
CA LEU A 322 -16.41 -10.58 2.64
C LEU A 322 -17.43 -9.45 2.69
N TYR A 323 -17.76 -8.95 3.89
CA TYR A 323 -18.58 -7.75 4.07
C TYR A 323 -17.75 -6.64 4.72
N MET A 324 -17.75 -5.45 4.13
CA MET A 324 -17.07 -4.27 4.68
C MET A 324 -18.07 -3.14 4.89
N ASP A 325 -18.30 -2.73 6.15
CA ASP A 325 -19.06 -1.51 6.42
C ASP A 325 -18.18 -0.26 6.34
N GLU A 326 -18.75 0.83 5.84
CA GLU A 326 -18.07 2.11 5.62
C GLU A 326 -16.69 1.96 4.93
N VAL A 327 -16.70 1.50 3.68
CA VAL A 327 -15.47 1.27 2.91
C VAL A 327 -14.73 2.56 2.51
N ALA A 328 -15.34 3.74 2.74
CA ALA A 328 -14.70 5.03 2.47
C ALA A 328 -13.35 5.13 3.23
N GLY A 329 -12.32 5.61 2.53
CA GLY A 329 -10.95 5.67 3.06
C GLY A 329 -10.13 4.39 2.91
N TYR A 330 -10.74 3.22 2.74
CA TYR A 330 -10.03 1.97 2.38
C TYR A 330 -9.85 1.81 0.87
N LEU A 331 -10.76 2.39 0.09
CA LEU A 331 -10.77 2.29 -1.37
C LEU A 331 -10.93 3.65 -2.06
N PRO A 332 -10.12 4.68 -1.72
CA PRO A 332 -10.29 6.02 -2.28
C PRO A 332 -9.89 6.10 -3.76
N PRO A 333 -10.48 7.00 -4.55
CA PRO A 333 -10.18 7.14 -5.99
C PRO A 333 -8.80 7.76 -6.26
N THR A 334 -8.33 8.67 -5.41
CA THR A 334 -7.12 9.50 -5.64
C THR A 334 -5.91 9.09 -4.80
N ALA A 335 -6.08 8.26 -3.79
CA ALA A 335 -5.01 7.78 -2.92
C ALA A 335 -4.85 6.25 -3.03
N ASN A 336 -3.71 5.75 -2.57
CA ASN A 336 -3.37 4.32 -2.58
C ASN A 336 -3.04 3.82 -1.16
N PRO A 337 -4.02 3.74 -0.24
CA PRO A 337 -3.79 3.12 1.06
C PRO A 337 -3.45 1.62 0.90
N PRO A 338 -2.79 1.00 1.89
CA PRO A 338 -2.40 -0.42 1.85
C PRO A 338 -3.58 -1.40 1.66
N THR A 339 -4.80 -0.96 1.94
CA THR A 339 -6.04 -1.73 1.76
C THR A 339 -6.54 -1.73 0.32
N LYS A 340 -6.17 -0.74 -0.50
CA LYS A 340 -6.71 -0.58 -1.85
C LYS A 340 -6.33 -1.73 -2.79
N LYS A 341 -5.04 -2.11 -2.83
CA LYS A 341 -4.55 -3.19 -3.69
C LYS A 341 -5.28 -4.53 -3.42
N PRO A 342 -5.34 -5.05 -2.18
CA PRO A 342 -6.02 -6.32 -1.93
C PRO A 342 -7.53 -6.26 -2.17
N ILE A 343 -8.22 -5.15 -1.84
CA ILE A 343 -9.65 -4.99 -2.19
C ILE A 343 -9.84 -5.05 -3.71
N MET A 344 -9.01 -4.33 -4.48
CA MET A 344 -9.08 -4.35 -5.94
C MET A 344 -8.81 -5.74 -6.53
N THR A 345 -7.89 -6.50 -5.94
CA THR A 345 -7.62 -7.90 -6.32
C THR A 345 -8.84 -8.78 -6.06
N LEU A 346 -9.46 -8.68 -4.87
CA LEU A 346 -10.67 -9.41 -4.53
C LEU A 346 -11.82 -9.05 -5.49
N MET A 347 -12.11 -7.76 -5.69
CA MET A 347 -13.18 -7.32 -6.60
C MET A 347 -13.00 -7.78 -8.06
N LYS A 348 -11.76 -8.06 -8.50
CA LYS A 348 -11.48 -8.54 -9.87
C LYS A 348 -11.47 -10.05 -10.00
N GLN A 349 -10.97 -10.77 -8.98
CA GLN A 349 -10.60 -12.18 -9.11
C GLN A 349 -11.43 -13.12 -8.23
N ALA A 350 -12.00 -12.62 -7.13
CA ALA A 350 -12.68 -13.45 -6.12
C ALA A 350 -13.91 -14.20 -6.65
N ARG A 351 -14.56 -13.66 -7.68
CA ARG A 351 -15.66 -14.33 -8.39
C ARG A 351 -15.31 -15.76 -8.84
N ALA A 352 -14.10 -15.98 -9.35
CA ALA A 352 -13.69 -17.29 -9.87
C ALA A 352 -13.58 -18.36 -8.77
N PHE A 353 -13.41 -17.93 -7.53
CA PHE A 353 -13.20 -18.78 -6.35
C PHE A 353 -14.46 -18.88 -5.48
N GLY A 354 -15.58 -18.29 -5.92
CA GLY A 354 -16.84 -18.27 -5.16
C GLY A 354 -16.83 -17.33 -3.95
N ILE A 355 -15.93 -16.35 -3.89
CA ILE A 355 -15.91 -15.38 -2.78
C ILE A 355 -16.65 -14.12 -3.24
N GLY A 356 -17.74 -13.81 -2.54
CA GLY A 356 -18.48 -12.56 -2.72
C GLY A 356 -17.85 -11.44 -1.91
N VAL A 357 -17.90 -10.21 -2.43
CA VAL A 357 -17.46 -9.01 -1.71
C VAL A 357 -18.62 -8.05 -1.68
N VAL A 358 -19.06 -7.64 -0.49
CA VAL A 358 -20.10 -6.64 -0.32
C VAL A 358 -19.51 -5.46 0.41
N VAL A 359 -19.49 -4.32 -0.27
CA VAL A 359 -19.02 -3.05 0.31
C VAL A 359 -20.19 -2.13 0.60
N SER A 360 -20.14 -1.48 1.74
CA SER A 360 -21.16 -0.54 2.19
C SER A 360 -20.53 0.84 2.42
N THR A 361 -21.18 1.91 2.00
CA THR A 361 -20.67 3.29 2.15
C THR A 361 -21.78 4.32 2.30
N GLN A 362 -21.47 5.40 3.01
CA GLN A 362 -22.29 6.61 3.02
C GLN A 362 -21.97 7.56 1.87
N ASN A 363 -20.71 7.56 1.42
CA ASN A 363 -20.18 8.49 0.41
C ASN A 363 -19.68 7.70 -0.82
N PRO A 364 -20.49 7.53 -1.87
CA PRO A 364 -20.07 6.79 -3.07
C PRO A 364 -18.98 7.50 -3.86
N VAL A 365 -18.87 8.83 -3.72
CA VAL A 365 -17.84 9.64 -4.40
C VAL A 365 -16.44 9.35 -3.88
N ASP A 366 -16.33 8.90 -2.63
CA ASP A 366 -15.06 8.61 -1.95
C ASP A 366 -14.54 7.19 -2.23
N ILE A 367 -15.12 6.51 -3.24
CA ILE A 367 -14.74 5.15 -3.64
C ILE A 367 -14.21 5.12 -5.07
N ASP A 368 -13.18 4.31 -5.29
CA ASP A 368 -12.64 4.02 -6.61
C ASP A 368 -13.71 3.39 -7.53
N TYR A 369 -14.02 4.09 -8.61
CA TYR A 369 -15.04 3.67 -9.56
C TYR A 369 -14.73 2.33 -10.22
N LYS A 370 -13.45 1.97 -10.37
CA LYS A 370 -13.04 0.68 -10.96
C LYS A 370 -13.40 -0.48 -10.05
N ALA A 371 -13.48 -0.28 -8.74
CA ALA A 371 -13.97 -1.31 -7.84
C ALA A 371 -15.48 -1.49 -7.99
N LEU A 372 -16.22 -0.38 -7.98
CA LEU A 372 -17.68 -0.40 -8.07
C LEU A 372 -18.18 -1.00 -9.39
N SER A 373 -17.49 -0.76 -10.50
CA SER A 373 -17.87 -1.33 -11.81
C SER A 373 -17.76 -2.87 -11.88
N ASN A 374 -17.03 -3.50 -10.95
CA ASN A 374 -16.98 -4.96 -10.84
C ASN A 374 -18.17 -5.53 -10.04
N ALA A 375 -18.97 -4.69 -9.38
CA ALA A 375 -20.12 -5.14 -8.61
C ALA A 375 -21.37 -5.34 -9.49
N GLY A 376 -21.96 -6.52 -9.37
CA GLY A 376 -23.17 -6.89 -10.08
C GLY A 376 -24.45 -6.61 -9.28
N THR A 377 -24.41 -6.71 -7.95
CA THR A 377 -25.60 -6.42 -7.14
C THR A 377 -25.50 -5.03 -6.52
N TRP A 378 -26.49 -4.17 -6.76
CA TRP A 378 -26.52 -2.82 -6.20
C TRP A 378 -27.77 -2.62 -5.36
N MET A 379 -27.58 -2.11 -4.15
CA MET A 379 -28.63 -1.78 -3.20
C MET A 379 -28.47 -0.31 -2.80
N ILE A 380 -29.32 0.55 -3.33
CA ILE A 380 -29.14 2.00 -3.28
C ILE A 380 -30.26 2.58 -2.44
N GLY A 381 -29.93 3.04 -1.24
CA GLY A 381 -30.83 3.80 -0.40
C GLY A 381 -30.83 5.28 -0.78
N ARG A 382 -31.58 6.07 -0.01
CA ARG A 382 -31.62 7.53 -0.18
C ARG A 382 -30.23 8.17 -0.12
N LEU A 383 -29.97 9.12 -1.01
CA LEU A 383 -28.73 9.91 -1.08
C LEU A 383 -28.99 11.40 -0.78
N SER A 384 -27.98 12.08 -0.23
CA SER A 384 -28.09 13.48 0.23
C SER A 384 -27.75 14.52 -0.83
N THR A 385 -26.85 14.24 -1.78
CA THR A 385 -26.36 15.23 -2.74
C THR A 385 -26.52 14.78 -4.19
N GLU A 386 -26.73 15.73 -5.11
CA GLU A 386 -26.79 15.48 -6.56
C GLU A 386 -25.48 14.88 -7.10
N ARG A 387 -24.33 15.26 -6.52
CA ARG A 387 -23.03 14.72 -6.88
C ARG A 387 -22.92 13.22 -6.57
N ASP A 388 -23.44 12.79 -5.41
CA ASP A 388 -23.45 11.37 -5.01
C ASP A 388 -24.29 10.54 -5.97
N LYS A 389 -25.46 11.06 -6.37
CA LYS A 389 -26.35 10.41 -7.34
C LYS A 389 -25.69 10.30 -8.72
N ALA A 390 -25.18 11.40 -9.25
CA ALA A 390 -24.53 11.42 -10.57
C ALA A 390 -23.39 10.41 -10.66
N ARG A 391 -22.55 10.33 -9.60
CA ARG A 391 -21.44 9.37 -9.55
C ARG A 391 -21.91 7.92 -9.46
N LEU A 392 -23.00 7.67 -8.74
CA LEU A 392 -23.60 6.35 -8.63
C LEU A 392 -24.23 5.89 -9.96
N LEU A 393 -24.92 6.79 -10.66
CA LEU A 393 -25.54 6.53 -11.97
C LEU A 393 -24.47 6.22 -13.04
N ASP A 394 -23.34 6.92 -13.01
CA ASP A 394 -22.17 6.63 -13.87
C ASP A 394 -21.65 5.20 -13.63
N GLY A 395 -21.50 4.80 -12.36
CA GLY A 395 -21.14 3.44 -11.97
C GLY A 395 -22.12 2.38 -12.47
N LEU A 396 -23.43 2.61 -12.28
CA LEU A 396 -24.49 1.71 -12.78
C LEU A 396 -24.48 1.56 -14.30
N THR A 397 -24.28 2.66 -15.02
CA THR A 397 -24.23 2.69 -16.50
C THR A 397 -23.01 1.93 -17.02
N SER A 398 -21.87 2.04 -16.34
CA SER A 398 -20.64 1.31 -16.70
C SER A 398 -20.76 -0.21 -16.48
N ALA A 399 -21.59 -0.65 -15.54
CA ALA A 399 -21.78 -2.05 -15.16
C ALA A 399 -22.85 -2.80 -15.99
N ALA A 400 -23.70 -2.10 -16.74
CA ALA A 400 -24.57 -2.67 -17.78
C ALA A 400 -25.16 -1.60 -18.70
N GLY A 401 -25.18 -1.91 -20.01
CA GLY A 401 -25.93 -1.13 -20.99
C GLY A 401 -27.45 -1.26 -20.81
N SER A 402 -28.17 -0.23 -21.26
CA SER A 402 -29.63 -0.11 -21.40
C SER A 402 -30.50 0.13 -20.14
N ILE A 403 -29.98 0.73 -19.07
CA ILE A 403 -30.82 1.23 -17.96
C ILE A 403 -31.22 2.69 -18.23
N ASP A 404 -32.50 3.02 -18.04
CA ASP A 404 -32.98 4.41 -18.05
C ASP A 404 -32.50 5.13 -16.79
N THR A 405 -31.40 5.87 -16.92
CA THR A 405 -30.75 6.58 -15.82
C THR A 405 -31.63 7.67 -15.21
N SER A 406 -32.50 8.30 -16.02
CA SER A 406 -33.41 9.34 -15.54
C SER A 406 -34.48 8.76 -14.63
N ALA A 407 -35.08 7.63 -15.02
CA ALA A 407 -36.10 6.96 -14.20
C ALA A 407 -35.53 6.43 -12.87
N VAL A 408 -34.29 5.93 -12.89
CA VAL A 408 -33.60 5.48 -11.68
C VAL A 408 -33.26 6.65 -10.76
N ASP A 409 -32.83 7.79 -11.31
CA ASP A 409 -32.53 9.01 -10.55
C ASP A 409 -33.77 9.56 -9.81
N ASP A 410 -34.90 9.67 -10.51
CA ASP A 410 -36.17 10.08 -9.93
C ASP A 410 -36.60 9.13 -8.80
N THR A 411 -36.41 7.82 -9.02
CA THR A 411 -36.74 6.79 -8.02
C THR A 411 -35.87 6.91 -6.77
N ILE A 412 -34.54 7.08 -6.91
CA ILE A 412 -33.61 7.25 -5.78
C ILE A 412 -33.96 8.50 -4.97
N SER A 413 -34.35 9.57 -5.65
CA SER A 413 -34.75 10.84 -5.04
C SER A 413 -36.04 10.72 -4.22
N GLY A 414 -36.95 9.82 -4.63
CA GLY A 414 -38.23 9.56 -3.98
C GLY A 414 -38.18 8.57 -2.81
N LEU A 415 -37.09 7.84 -2.58
CA LEU A 415 -37.02 6.79 -1.57
C LEU A 415 -37.31 7.29 -0.14
N ALA A 416 -38.19 6.57 0.57
CA ALA A 416 -38.39 6.76 2.00
C ALA A 416 -37.26 6.11 2.83
N LYS A 417 -37.35 6.26 4.16
CA LYS A 417 -36.38 5.65 5.08
C LYS A 417 -36.52 4.13 5.03
N ARG A 418 -35.39 3.41 4.93
CA ARG A 418 -35.33 1.94 4.79
C ARG A 418 -35.94 1.41 3.49
N GLU A 419 -36.02 2.25 2.47
CA GLU A 419 -36.30 1.83 1.10
C GLU A 419 -35.03 1.88 0.26
N PHE A 420 -34.94 0.95 -0.68
CA PHE A 420 -33.77 0.76 -1.52
C PHE A 420 -34.19 0.43 -2.94
N VAL A 421 -33.42 0.94 -3.91
CA VAL A 421 -33.41 0.43 -5.27
C VAL A 421 -32.47 -0.77 -5.32
N LEU A 422 -33.00 -1.90 -5.78
CA LEU A 422 -32.24 -3.11 -6.07
C LEU A 422 -31.99 -3.23 -7.58
N ARG A 423 -30.73 -3.40 -7.95
CA ARG A 423 -30.32 -3.86 -9.27
C ARG A 423 -29.59 -5.19 -9.12
N GLN A 424 -30.00 -6.19 -9.90
CA GLN A 424 -29.40 -7.53 -9.90
C GLN A 424 -28.75 -7.82 -11.25
N PRO A 425 -27.69 -8.65 -11.29
CA PRO A 425 -27.13 -9.14 -12.55
C PRO A 425 -28.18 -9.91 -13.36
N GLY A 426 -28.25 -9.62 -14.67
CA GLY A 426 -29.15 -10.32 -15.59
C GLY A 426 -30.62 -9.89 -15.55
N LYS A 427 -30.95 -8.80 -14.82
CA LYS A 427 -32.26 -8.15 -14.89
C LYS A 427 -32.13 -6.74 -15.45
N ASP A 428 -32.95 -6.41 -16.45
CA ASP A 428 -32.95 -5.10 -17.11
C ASP A 428 -33.74 -4.03 -16.34
N THR A 429 -34.53 -4.45 -15.35
CA THR A 429 -35.36 -3.57 -14.51
C THR A 429 -34.82 -3.50 -13.09
N VAL A 430 -34.92 -2.33 -12.48
CA VAL A 430 -34.71 -2.15 -11.04
C VAL A 430 -35.99 -2.45 -10.25
N SER A 431 -35.85 -2.77 -8.97
CA SER A 431 -36.99 -2.96 -8.06
C SER A 431 -36.82 -2.08 -6.84
N VAL A 432 -37.91 -1.49 -6.34
CA VAL A 432 -37.90 -0.74 -5.07
C VAL A 432 -38.42 -1.65 -3.97
N PHE A 433 -37.70 -1.68 -2.85
CA PHE A 433 -38.02 -2.58 -1.75
C PHE A 433 -37.69 -1.98 -0.40
N THR A 434 -38.35 -2.49 0.63
CA THR A 434 -37.99 -2.25 2.04
C THR A 434 -37.48 -3.54 2.66
N THR A 435 -36.52 -3.40 3.57
CA THR A 435 -35.89 -4.53 4.27
C THR A 435 -36.88 -5.28 5.15
N ARG A 436 -36.74 -6.60 5.24
CA ARG A 436 -37.39 -7.37 6.31
C ARG A 436 -36.89 -6.92 7.68
N TRP A 437 -37.64 -7.27 8.73
CA TRP A 437 -37.16 -7.07 10.09
C TRP A 437 -35.92 -7.95 10.34
N ALA A 438 -34.90 -7.40 10.99
CA ALA A 438 -33.68 -8.13 11.34
C ALA A 438 -33.94 -9.08 12.52
N MET A 439 -33.40 -10.29 12.47
CA MET A 439 -33.44 -11.24 13.59
C MET A 439 -32.58 -10.75 14.76
N SER A 440 -31.51 -10.02 14.44
CA SER A 440 -30.58 -9.40 15.37
C SER A 440 -31.17 -8.13 15.99
N TYR A 441 -30.90 -7.91 17.29
CA TYR A 441 -31.29 -6.69 17.97
C TYR A 441 -30.31 -5.54 17.65
N LEU A 442 -30.79 -4.53 16.93
CA LEU A 442 -29.98 -3.42 16.41
C LEU A 442 -29.86 -2.28 17.43
N ARG A 443 -29.02 -2.45 18.45
CA ARG A 443 -28.86 -1.48 19.55
C ARG A 443 -27.80 -0.39 19.31
N GLY A 444 -27.11 -0.42 18.16
CA GLY A 444 -25.93 0.39 17.89
C GLY A 444 -24.64 -0.22 18.45
N PRO A 445 -23.52 0.54 18.50
CA PRO A 445 -22.22 -0.02 18.88
C PRO A 445 -22.17 -0.51 20.34
N MET A 446 -21.57 -1.68 20.56
CA MET A 446 -21.35 -2.24 21.89
C MET A 446 -20.11 -1.67 22.57
N THR A 447 -20.14 -1.58 23.90
CA THR A 447 -18.94 -1.24 24.69
C THR A 447 -17.99 -2.45 24.77
N ARG A 448 -16.72 -2.19 25.12
CA ARG A 448 -15.74 -3.27 25.33
C ARG A 448 -16.18 -4.27 26.40
N ASP A 449 -16.81 -3.79 27.48
CA ASP A 449 -17.31 -4.66 28.56
C ASP A 449 -18.46 -5.55 28.10
N GLN A 450 -19.35 -5.00 27.26
CA GLN A 450 -20.45 -5.77 26.65
C GLN A 450 -19.93 -6.84 25.69
N ILE A 451 -18.91 -6.52 24.88
CA ILE A 451 -18.25 -7.51 24.02
C ILE A 451 -17.58 -8.60 24.89
N ALA A 452 -16.94 -8.21 26.00
CA ALA A 452 -16.30 -9.14 26.93
C ALA A 452 -17.28 -10.08 27.61
N GLU A 453 -18.45 -9.60 28.00
CA GLU A 453 -19.52 -10.46 28.52
C GLU A 453 -20.04 -11.41 27.44
N LEU A 454 -20.24 -10.90 26.22
CA LEU A 454 -20.83 -11.67 25.12
C LEU A 454 -19.91 -12.76 24.59
N MET A 455 -18.59 -12.52 24.55
CA MET A 455 -17.58 -13.42 23.96
C MET A 455 -16.78 -14.20 25.01
N ALA A 456 -17.26 -14.28 26.25
CA ALA A 456 -16.53 -14.94 27.34
C ALA A 456 -16.18 -16.39 26.99
N ASP A 457 -17.17 -17.17 26.54
CA ASP A 457 -17.02 -18.58 26.22
C ASP A 457 -16.10 -18.79 25.00
N GLU A 458 -16.26 -17.98 23.96
CA GLU A 458 -15.47 -18.04 22.73
C GLU A 458 -14.01 -17.67 22.98
N ARG A 459 -13.74 -16.71 23.88
CA ARG A 459 -12.36 -16.37 24.30
C ARG A 459 -11.71 -17.52 25.04
N GLU A 460 -12.41 -18.17 25.97
CA GLU A 460 -11.89 -19.33 26.68
C GLU A 460 -11.59 -20.48 25.71
N ALA A 461 -12.50 -20.74 24.76
CA ALA A 461 -12.30 -21.75 23.73
C ALA A 461 -11.11 -21.45 22.81
N ALA A 462 -10.97 -20.20 22.36
CA ALA A 462 -9.85 -19.77 21.51
C ALA A 462 -8.50 -19.87 22.25
N THR A 463 -8.46 -19.53 23.53
CA THR A 463 -7.24 -19.62 24.37
C THR A 463 -6.81 -21.07 24.56
N ALA A 464 -7.77 -21.99 24.72
CA ALA A 464 -7.50 -23.42 24.87
C ALA A 464 -7.01 -24.08 23.56
N ALA A 465 -7.30 -23.49 22.40
CA ALA A 465 -6.94 -24.02 21.08
C ALA A 465 -5.56 -23.56 20.57
N SER A 466 -4.95 -22.52 21.17
CA SER A 466 -3.63 -22.04 20.75
C SER A 466 -2.49 -22.97 21.21
N PRO A 467 -1.59 -23.43 20.32
CA PRO A 467 -0.40 -24.18 20.72
C PRO A 467 0.53 -23.32 21.59
N ALA A 468 1.06 -23.88 22.68
CA ALA A 468 2.09 -23.24 23.48
C ALA A 468 3.36 -23.03 22.63
N GLN A 469 3.81 -21.79 22.48
CA GLN A 469 5.09 -21.50 21.79
C GLN A 469 6.27 -22.18 22.51
N PRO A 470 7.21 -22.80 21.77
CA PRO A 470 8.41 -23.40 22.35
C PRO A 470 9.42 -22.33 22.77
N SER A 471 9.92 -22.41 24.00
CA SER A 471 11.00 -21.54 24.49
C SER A 471 12.33 -21.81 23.76
N PRO A 472 13.21 -20.81 23.59
CA PRO A 472 14.46 -20.99 22.85
C PRO A 472 15.44 -21.87 23.63
N ALA A 473 15.87 -22.98 23.00
CA ALA A 473 16.86 -23.89 23.54
C ALA A 473 18.29 -23.32 23.44
N GLN A 474 19.08 -23.54 24.49
CA GLN A 474 20.48 -23.12 24.62
C GLN A 474 21.45 -23.95 23.75
N THR A 475 22.33 -23.22 23.06
CA THR A 475 23.74 -23.47 22.70
C THR A 475 24.34 -24.87 22.87
N THR A 476 24.99 -25.38 21.80
CA THR A 476 26.30 -26.07 21.89
C THR A 476 27.07 -25.98 20.57
N SER A 477 28.30 -25.48 20.62
CA SER A 477 29.30 -25.54 19.53
C SER A 477 30.09 -26.86 19.58
N PRO A 478 30.55 -27.45 18.45
CA PRO A 478 31.48 -28.58 18.47
C PRO A 478 32.95 -28.15 18.35
N SER A 479 33.78 -28.91 19.06
CA SER A 479 35.25 -28.82 19.19
C SER A 479 36.02 -29.45 18.02
N THR A 480 37.17 -28.86 17.71
CA THR A 480 38.22 -29.30 16.78
C THR A 480 38.94 -30.58 17.23
N SER A 481 39.34 -31.41 16.26
CA SER A 481 40.33 -32.49 16.42
C SER A 481 41.32 -32.48 15.26
N ALA A 482 42.61 -32.54 15.59
CA ALA A 482 43.74 -32.55 14.68
C ALA A 482 44.32 -33.97 14.54
N ALA A 483 44.76 -34.34 13.33
CA ALA A 483 45.57 -35.53 13.06
C ALA A 483 46.67 -35.17 12.02
N THR A 484 47.93 -35.05 12.47
CA THR A 484 49.07 -35.99 12.35
C THR A 484 49.67 -36.19 10.95
N THR A 485 50.97 -35.91 10.89
CA THR A 485 51.91 -35.91 9.78
C THR A 485 52.38 -37.31 9.36
N GLY A 486 52.73 -37.46 8.07
CA GLY A 486 53.51 -38.56 7.53
C GLY A 486 54.55 -38.04 6.53
N SER A 487 55.83 -38.30 6.78
CA SER A 487 56.97 -37.87 5.95
C SER A 487 57.37 -38.96 4.95
N SER A 488 57.64 -38.58 3.70
CA SER A 488 58.38 -39.42 2.73
C SER A 488 59.45 -38.58 2.03
N THR A 489 60.71 -39.04 2.11
CA THR A 489 61.91 -38.48 1.48
C THR A 489 61.97 -38.77 -0.02
N SER A 490 62.24 -37.75 -0.85
CA SER A 490 62.48 -37.84 -2.29
C SER A 490 63.83 -37.20 -2.67
N SER A 491 64.50 -37.80 -3.66
CA SER A 491 65.83 -37.51 -4.19
C SER A 491 65.96 -36.18 -4.95
N ALA A 492 67.12 -35.52 -4.86
CA ALA A 492 67.41 -34.23 -5.46
C ALA A 492 67.46 -34.24 -7.02
N PRO A 493 66.91 -33.22 -7.71
CA PRO A 493 66.92 -33.11 -9.19
C PRO A 493 68.27 -32.61 -9.75
N ALA A 494 68.53 -32.85 -11.03
CA ALA A 494 69.71 -32.35 -11.76
C ALA A 494 69.48 -30.91 -12.24
N LEU A 495 70.39 -29.99 -11.90
CA LEU A 495 70.35 -28.56 -12.24
C LEU A 495 70.92 -28.30 -13.65
N SER A 496 70.31 -27.38 -14.41
CA SER A 496 70.87 -26.84 -15.67
C SER A 496 71.82 -25.65 -15.44
N ASP A 497 72.54 -25.19 -16.48
CA ASP A 497 73.54 -24.10 -16.38
C ASP A 497 72.94 -22.74 -15.94
N ASN A 498 71.63 -22.54 -16.10
CA ASN A 498 70.90 -21.32 -15.70
C ASN A 498 70.03 -21.53 -14.45
N GLU A 499 70.26 -22.59 -13.68
CA GLU A 499 69.48 -22.95 -12.50
C GLU A 499 70.35 -23.02 -11.24
N THR A 500 69.76 -22.66 -10.10
CA THR A 500 70.43 -22.74 -8.81
C THR A 500 69.48 -23.26 -7.74
N ALA A 501 69.98 -24.13 -6.85
CA ALA A 501 69.26 -24.56 -5.64
C ALA A 501 69.36 -23.53 -4.50
N VAL A 502 70.19 -22.50 -4.67
CA VAL A 502 70.35 -21.38 -3.73
C VAL A 502 69.73 -20.15 -4.37
N MET A 503 68.79 -19.52 -3.68
CA MET A 503 68.11 -18.31 -4.15
C MET A 503 69.13 -17.21 -4.51
N PRO A 504 69.02 -16.60 -5.70
CA PRO A 504 69.86 -15.46 -6.08
C PRO A 504 69.79 -14.30 -5.08
N GLU A 505 70.87 -13.52 -4.98
CA GLU A 505 70.94 -12.36 -4.10
C GLU A 505 69.97 -11.26 -4.56
N VAL A 506 69.16 -10.77 -3.63
CA VAL A 506 68.15 -9.72 -3.86
C VAL A 506 68.57 -8.46 -3.10
N ALA A 507 68.26 -7.29 -3.65
CA ALA A 507 68.56 -6.02 -3.03
C ALA A 507 67.95 -5.88 -1.61
N ASP A 508 68.74 -5.41 -0.65
CA ASP A 508 68.31 -5.24 0.75
C ASP A 508 67.01 -4.42 0.89
N GLY A 509 66.03 -4.98 1.61
CA GLY A 509 64.76 -4.31 1.92
C GLY A 509 63.65 -4.53 0.89
N ILE A 510 63.88 -5.36 -0.13
CA ILE A 510 62.84 -5.84 -1.04
C ILE A 510 62.25 -7.15 -0.49
N PRO A 511 60.93 -7.22 -0.23
CA PRO A 511 60.28 -8.47 0.16
C PRO A 511 60.42 -9.52 -0.93
N VAL A 512 60.65 -10.76 -0.51
CA VAL A 512 60.72 -11.93 -1.40
C VAL A 512 59.62 -12.91 -1.00
N ARG A 513 58.84 -13.37 -1.98
CA ARG A 513 57.70 -14.27 -1.78
C ARG A 513 57.67 -15.36 -2.85
N TRP A 514 56.88 -16.39 -2.62
CA TRP A 514 56.56 -17.42 -3.63
C TRP A 514 55.08 -17.37 -3.95
N VAL A 515 54.73 -17.52 -5.22
CA VAL A 515 53.33 -17.58 -5.63
C VAL A 515 52.74 -18.93 -5.25
N ASP A 516 51.58 -18.93 -4.57
CA ASP A 516 50.84 -20.15 -4.26
C ASP A 516 50.25 -20.74 -5.55
N VAL A 517 50.33 -22.06 -5.70
CA VAL A 517 49.78 -22.76 -6.89
C VAL A 517 48.25 -22.64 -6.99
N ALA A 518 47.58 -22.27 -5.90
CA ALA A 518 46.15 -21.99 -5.86
C ALA A 518 45.76 -20.60 -6.37
N ALA A 519 46.75 -19.71 -6.64
CA ALA A 519 46.47 -18.38 -7.17
C ALA A 519 45.68 -18.50 -8.49
N PRO A 520 44.51 -17.84 -8.61
CA PRO A 520 43.61 -18.01 -9.75
C PRO A 520 44.21 -17.48 -11.06
N TRP A 521 45.04 -16.45 -10.96
CA TRP A 521 45.72 -15.77 -12.06
C TRP A 521 47.04 -16.43 -12.51
N LEU A 522 47.47 -17.53 -11.88
CA LEU A 522 48.77 -18.16 -12.15
C LEU A 522 48.97 -18.51 -13.63
N ASP A 523 47.92 -19.04 -14.29
CA ASP A 523 48.00 -19.43 -15.70
C ASP A 523 48.11 -18.21 -16.64
N GLU A 524 47.67 -17.02 -16.20
CA GLU A 524 47.71 -15.78 -16.99
C GLU A 524 49.11 -15.17 -17.04
N VAL A 525 49.96 -15.53 -16.09
CA VAL A 525 51.35 -15.04 -15.94
C VAL A 525 52.38 -16.13 -16.26
N ASP A 526 52.02 -17.04 -17.17
CA ASP A 526 52.85 -18.17 -17.62
C ASP A 526 53.32 -19.13 -16.50
N GLY A 527 52.58 -19.21 -15.39
CA GLY A 527 52.85 -20.14 -14.29
C GLY A 527 52.30 -21.54 -14.54
N ASP A 528 52.93 -22.54 -13.91
CA ASP A 528 52.51 -23.95 -13.93
C ASP A 528 52.23 -24.44 -12.50
N ARG A 529 51.00 -24.90 -12.25
CA ARG A 529 50.57 -25.48 -10.96
C ARG A 529 51.34 -26.75 -10.58
N GLN A 530 51.95 -27.43 -11.55
CA GLN A 530 52.81 -28.61 -11.33
C GLN A 530 54.30 -28.27 -11.45
N GLY A 531 54.61 -26.99 -11.64
CA GLY A 531 55.97 -26.48 -11.80
C GLY A 531 56.83 -26.83 -10.59
N THR A 532 58.05 -27.31 -10.88
CA THR A 532 59.06 -27.62 -9.84
C THR A 532 60.22 -26.64 -9.87
N ARG A 533 60.21 -25.73 -10.86
CA ARG A 533 61.18 -24.66 -11.06
C ARG A 533 60.51 -23.32 -10.76
N TRP A 534 61.31 -22.34 -10.39
CA TRP A 534 60.82 -21.05 -9.89
C TRP A 534 61.43 -19.92 -10.71
N SER A 535 60.58 -19.21 -11.43
CA SER A 535 60.94 -18.09 -12.30
C SER A 535 60.69 -16.75 -11.60
N PRO A 536 61.57 -15.76 -11.71
CA PRO A 536 61.43 -14.50 -11.00
C PRO A 536 60.39 -13.58 -11.68
N ALA A 537 59.58 -12.91 -10.87
CA ALA A 537 58.55 -11.95 -11.27
C ALA A 537 58.51 -10.74 -10.33
N ILE A 538 57.97 -9.63 -10.80
CA ILE A 538 57.62 -8.49 -9.93
C ILE A 538 56.12 -8.52 -9.68
N VAL A 539 55.73 -8.46 -8.40
CA VAL A 539 54.36 -8.15 -8.00
C VAL A 539 54.36 -6.77 -7.36
N ALA A 540 53.55 -5.86 -7.88
CA ALA A 540 53.42 -4.50 -7.35
C ALA A 540 51.98 -4.25 -6.92
N ARG A 541 51.80 -3.77 -5.69
CA ARG A 541 50.50 -3.33 -5.19
C ARG A 541 50.27 -1.89 -5.59
N VAL A 542 49.22 -1.68 -6.39
CA VAL A 542 48.88 -0.40 -6.98
C VAL A 542 47.60 0.12 -6.36
N ARG A 543 47.64 1.35 -5.86
CA ARG A 543 46.46 2.12 -5.49
C ARG A 543 46.35 3.35 -6.40
N LEU A 544 45.21 3.45 -7.07
CA LEU A 544 44.86 4.56 -7.95
C LEU A 544 43.72 5.34 -7.33
N ARG A 545 43.74 6.66 -7.43
CA ARG A 545 42.64 7.53 -6.99
C ARG A 545 42.13 8.37 -8.15
N PHE A 546 40.88 8.22 -8.52
CA PHE A 546 40.21 9.08 -9.49
C PHE A 546 39.39 10.12 -8.72
N ASP A 547 39.77 11.40 -8.85
CA ASP A 547 39.15 12.52 -8.14
C ASP A 547 38.66 13.58 -9.14
N GLU A 548 37.34 13.82 -9.19
CA GLU A 548 36.74 14.90 -9.98
C GLU A 548 35.77 15.70 -9.12
N THR A 549 36.23 16.86 -8.66
CA THR A 549 35.50 17.74 -7.75
C THR A 549 34.15 18.19 -8.30
N LYS A 550 34.02 18.40 -9.63
CA LYS A 550 32.73 18.81 -10.21
C LYS A 550 31.69 17.70 -10.19
N ALA A 551 32.14 16.46 -10.17
CA ALA A 551 31.31 15.27 -10.10
C ALA A 551 31.09 14.77 -8.66
N ASP A 552 31.73 15.41 -7.66
CA ASP A 552 31.82 14.90 -6.29
C ASP A 552 32.28 13.43 -6.26
N LEU A 553 33.17 13.08 -7.20
CA LEU A 553 33.65 11.71 -7.36
C LEU A 553 35.01 11.56 -6.71
N VAL A 554 35.10 10.62 -5.79
CA VAL A 554 36.35 10.03 -5.31
C VAL A 554 36.23 8.52 -5.45
N HIS A 555 37.07 7.92 -6.27
CA HIS A 555 37.09 6.48 -6.50
C HIS A 555 38.51 5.95 -6.37
N ASP A 556 38.71 5.04 -5.42
CA ASP A 556 39.99 4.39 -5.21
C ASP A 556 39.92 2.97 -5.82
N ASP A 557 40.83 2.65 -6.72
CA ASP A 557 41.08 1.30 -7.22
C ASP A 557 42.33 0.75 -6.54
N GLU A 558 42.25 -0.47 -6.00
CA GLU A 558 43.39 -1.18 -5.41
C GLU A 558 43.47 -2.59 -5.98
N TYR A 559 44.62 -2.94 -6.54
CA TYR A 559 44.89 -4.24 -7.15
C TYR A 559 46.39 -4.53 -7.14
N GLU A 560 46.77 -5.78 -7.40
CA GLU A 560 48.16 -6.15 -7.63
C GLU A 560 48.41 -6.30 -9.13
N CYS A 561 49.61 -6.02 -9.60
CA CYS A 561 49.98 -6.34 -10.97
C CYS A 561 51.25 -7.18 -11.01
N VAL A 562 51.24 -8.19 -11.87
CA VAL A 562 52.34 -9.13 -12.06
C VAL A 562 53.08 -8.78 -13.34
N ILE A 563 54.40 -8.71 -13.26
CA ILE A 563 55.30 -8.54 -14.41
C ILE A 563 56.18 -9.78 -14.48
N HIS A 564 55.95 -10.62 -15.49
CA HIS A 564 56.70 -11.83 -15.79
C HIS A 564 56.77 -12.03 -17.31
N PRO A 565 57.88 -12.57 -17.86
CA PRO A 565 59.17 -12.83 -17.20
C PRO A 565 60.00 -11.56 -16.97
N LEU A 566 61.04 -11.65 -16.11
CA LEU A 566 61.97 -10.54 -15.84
C LEU A 566 63.23 -10.58 -16.71
N ASP A 567 63.13 -9.99 -17.89
CA ASP A 567 64.23 -9.79 -18.85
C ASP A 567 65.22 -8.68 -18.41
N GLU A 568 66.37 -8.54 -19.08
CA GLU A 568 67.38 -7.48 -18.80
C GLU A 568 66.77 -6.05 -18.79
N ARG A 569 65.74 -5.81 -19.61
CA ARG A 569 64.92 -4.59 -19.62
C ARG A 569 63.46 -4.96 -19.38
N ILE A 570 62.90 -4.49 -18.27
CA ILE A 570 61.48 -4.68 -17.96
C ILE A 570 60.61 -3.85 -18.90
N ASP A 571 59.59 -4.51 -19.45
CA ASP A 571 58.48 -3.89 -20.15
C ASP A 571 57.26 -3.82 -19.24
N VAL A 572 57.06 -2.68 -18.57
CA VAL A 572 55.91 -2.45 -17.67
C VAL A 572 54.57 -2.48 -18.38
N THR A 573 54.53 -2.43 -19.72
CA THR A 573 53.28 -2.58 -20.49
C THR A 573 52.76 -4.02 -20.49
N ARG A 574 53.59 -4.99 -20.08
CA ARG A 574 53.21 -6.38 -19.84
C ARG A 574 52.64 -6.63 -18.44
N ALA A 575 52.50 -5.59 -17.61
CA ALA A 575 51.93 -5.74 -16.28
C ALA A 575 50.49 -6.26 -16.38
N ILE A 576 50.25 -7.46 -15.85
CA ILE A 576 48.94 -8.10 -15.82
C ILE A 576 48.26 -7.71 -14.51
N PRO A 577 47.11 -7.00 -14.54
CA PRO A 577 46.37 -6.69 -13.33
C PRO A 577 45.71 -7.98 -12.79
N VAL A 578 45.95 -8.27 -11.52
CA VAL A 578 45.40 -9.41 -10.80
C VAL A 578 44.68 -8.94 -9.53
N ASP A 579 43.84 -9.77 -8.96
CA ASP A 579 43.17 -9.47 -7.70
C ASP A 579 44.18 -9.43 -6.53
N TYR A 580 43.82 -8.67 -5.51
CA TYR A 580 44.62 -8.55 -4.31
C TYR A 580 44.15 -9.56 -3.26
N ASP A 581 44.93 -10.62 -3.02
CA ASP A 581 44.74 -11.59 -1.94
C ASP A 581 46.08 -11.92 -1.26
N ASP A 582 46.18 -11.64 0.05
CA ASP A 582 47.40 -11.91 0.83
C ASP A 582 47.80 -13.41 0.84
N ARG A 583 46.91 -14.32 0.42
CA ARG A 583 47.16 -15.76 0.34
C ARG A 583 47.91 -16.17 -0.92
N ASP A 584 47.92 -15.34 -1.96
CA ASP A 584 48.56 -15.67 -3.23
C ASP A 584 50.08 -15.60 -3.14
N LEU A 585 50.62 -14.85 -2.17
CA LEU A 585 52.05 -14.70 -1.92
C LEU A 585 52.45 -15.30 -0.57
N ILE A 586 53.05 -16.49 -0.60
CA ILE A 586 53.47 -17.21 0.61
C ILE A 586 54.89 -16.83 1.06
N ASP A 587 55.09 -16.79 2.38
CA ASP A 587 56.37 -16.49 3.05
C ASP A 587 57.29 -17.71 3.22
N ARG A 588 56.81 -18.90 2.86
CA ARG A 588 57.54 -20.16 3.07
C ARG A 588 58.27 -20.56 1.79
N VAL A 589 59.58 -20.76 1.92
CA VAL A 589 60.40 -21.38 0.87
C VAL A 589 59.85 -22.78 0.54
N PRO A 590 59.47 -23.06 -0.72
CA PRO A 590 59.04 -24.38 -1.17
C PRO A 590 60.14 -25.44 -0.98
N ASP A 591 59.73 -26.65 -0.59
CA ASP A 591 60.66 -27.75 -0.37
C ASP A 591 61.31 -28.14 -1.72
N HIS A 592 62.66 -28.16 -1.77
CA HIS A 592 63.45 -28.44 -2.99
C HIS A 592 63.32 -27.43 -4.15
N ALA A 593 63.12 -26.13 -3.86
CA ALA A 593 63.05 -25.09 -4.88
C ALA A 593 64.33 -25.00 -5.76
N ILE A 594 64.14 -25.04 -7.08
CA ILE A 594 65.16 -24.73 -8.09
C ILE A 594 64.79 -23.41 -8.74
N TYR A 595 65.68 -22.42 -8.66
CA TYR A 595 65.46 -21.07 -9.17
C TYR A 595 66.11 -20.89 -10.53
N GLU A 596 65.38 -20.29 -11.47
CA GLU A 596 65.94 -19.76 -12.71
C GLU A 596 66.76 -18.51 -12.41
N MET A 597 67.96 -18.41 -13.00
CA MET A 597 68.80 -17.23 -12.84
C MET A 597 68.18 -16.03 -13.61
N PRO A 598 67.81 -14.93 -12.92
CA PRO A 598 67.26 -13.75 -13.57
C PRO A 598 68.31 -13.06 -14.44
N GLU A 599 67.92 -12.67 -15.66
CA GLU A 599 68.68 -11.71 -16.46
C GLU A 599 68.58 -10.28 -15.89
N ALA A 600 67.48 -10.00 -15.20
CA ALA A 600 67.23 -8.77 -14.48
C ALA A 600 68.20 -8.54 -13.30
N LYS A 601 68.58 -7.27 -13.07
CA LYS A 601 69.53 -6.86 -12.02
C LYS A 601 68.89 -6.76 -10.63
N ILE A 602 68.26 -7.84 -10.17
CA ILE A 602 67.50 -7.91 -8.91
C ILE A 602 68.34 -7.69 -7.64
N ALA A 603 69.66 -7.79 -7.71
CA ALA A 603 70.56 -7.43 -6.60
C ALA A 603 70.72 -5.90 -6.42
N ASN A 604 70.30 -5.09 -7.39
CA ASN A 604 70.50 -3.63 -7.37
C ASN A 604 69.20 -2.88 -7.05
N LYS A 605 69.20 -2.08 -5.97
CA LYS A 605 68.05 -1.24 -5.58
C LYS A 605 67.57 -0.28 -6.68
N THR A 606 68.45 0.18 -7.57
CA THR A 606 68.04 1.11 -8.64
C THR A 606 67.07 0.45 -9.62
N PHE A 607 67.14 -0.86 -9.81
CA PHE A 607 66.23 -1.61 -10.68
C PHE A 607 64.78 -1.49 -10.21
N PHE A 608 64.47 -1.80 -8.95
CA PHE A 608 63.11 -1.71 -8.42
C PHE A 608 62.56 -0.28 -8.44
N ARG A 609 63.42 0.72 -8.16
CA ARG A 609 63.04 2.14 -8.26
C ARG A 609 62.73 2.55 -9.71
N ASP A 610 63.47 2.03 -10.68
CA ASP A 610 63.21 2.28 -12.09
C ASP A 610 61.88 1.61 -12.52
N VAL A 611 61.60 0.39 -12.05
CA VAL A 611 60.30 -0.30 -12.25
C VAL A 611 59.15 0.50 -11.66
N GLU A 612 59.27 0.96 -10.40
CA GLU A 612 58.24 1.77 -9.75
C GLU A 612 57.93 3.05 -10.55
N ARG A 613 58.98 3.75 -10.99
CA ARG A 613 58.85 4.97 -11.80
C ARG A 613 58.17 4.67 -13.13
N ASP A 614 58.64 3.66 -13.84
CA ASP A 614 58.16 3.34 -15.19
C ASP A 614 56.71 2.83 -15.14
N LEU A 615 56.34 2.07 -14.10
CA LEU A 615 54.97 1.64 -13.84
C LEU A 615 54.05 2.82 -13.53
N LYS A 616 54.47 3.76 -12.66
CA LYS A 616 53.73 5.00 -12.39
C LYS A 616 53.51 5.83 -13.66
N ASP A 617 54.55 6.00 -14.48
CA ASP A 617 54.45 6.74 -15.74
C ASP A 617 53.56 6.02 -16.77
N HIS A 618 53.53 4.68 -16.78
CA HIS A 618 52.65 3.89 -17.62
C HIS A 618 51.18 4.02 -17.21
N LEU A 619 50.87 3.86 -15.92
CA LEU A 619 49.51 3.98 -15.37
C LEU A 619 48.94 5.38 -15.60
N TYR A 620 49.73 6.43 -15.37
CA TYR A 620 49.35 7.82 -15.63
C TYR A 620 48.93 8.08 -17.09
N ARG A 621 49.53 7.37 -18.06
CA ARG A 621 49.24 7.57 -19.49
C ARG A 621 48.14 6.67 -20.03
N SER A 622 47.85 5.56 -19.36
CA SER A 622 47.00 4.48 -19.88
C SER A 622 45.66 4.36 -19.16
N ARG A 623 45.55 4.83 -17.92
CA ARG A 623 44.34 4.69 -17.10
C ARG A 623 43.53 5.98 -17.08
N THR A 624 42.27 5.84 -17.49
CA THR A 624 41.21 6.85 -17.46
C THR A 624 39.91 6.13 -17.15
N ILE A 625 39.04 6.72 -16.34
CA ILE A 625 37.66 6.23 -16.15
C ILE A 625 36.71 7.13 -16.92
N THR A 626 35.78 6.52 -17.66
CA THR A 626 34.71 7.24 -18.35
C THR A 626 33.39 7.01 -17.61
N ILE A 627 32.69 8.09 -17.26
CA ILE A 627 31.38 8.04 -16.60
C ILE A 627 30.33 8.82 -17.39
N GLY A 628 29.05 8.44 -17.27
CA GLY A 628 27.93 9.25 -17.75
C GLY A 628 27.75 10.53 -16.94
N ALA A 629 27.30 11.61 -17.57
CA ALA A 629 27.09 12.91 -16.95
C ALA A 629 25.90 13.63 -17.57
N ASN A 630 24.96 14.04 -16.71
CA ASN A 630 23.87 14.96 -17.05
C ASN A 630 24.15 16.32 -16.37
N LYS A 631 24.70 17.25 -17.16
CA LYS A 631 25.17 18.55 -16.64
C LYS A 631 24.03 19.48 -16.20
N ALA A 632 22.86 19.34 -16.81
CA ALA A 632 21.68 20.13 -16.49
C ALA A 632 21.11 19.75 -15.12
N LEU A 633 21.04 18.44 -14.83
CA LEU A 633 20.64 17.91 -13.53
C LEU A 633 21.77 17.88 -12.49
N LYS A 634 23.02 18.16 -12.92
CA LYS A 634 24.24 18.03 -12.12
C LYS A 634 24.41 16.63 -11.53
N LEU A 635 24.02 15.62 -12.31
CA LEU A 635 24.16 14.22 -11.96
C LEU A 635 25.31 13.60 -12.76
N TYR A 636 26.09 12.77 -12.08
CA TYR A 636 27.20 12.04 -12.66
C TYR A 636 27.06 10.56 -12.28
N ALA A 637 27.39 9.69 -13.22
CA ALA A 637 27.36 8.25 -13.04
C ALA A 637 28.51 7.85 -12.12
N ARG A 638 28.30 6.78 -11.36
CA ARG A 638 29.36 6.20 -10.53
C ARG A 638 30.23 5.29 -11.39
N PRO A 639 31.54 5.15 -11.08
CA PRO A 639 32.40 4.18 -11.76
C PRO A 639 31.79 2.77 -11.69
N GLY A 640 31.66 2.12 -12.85
CA GLY A 640 31.02 0.80 -12.98
C GLY A 640 29.49 0.79 -12.85
N GLU A 641 28.82 1.94 -12.74
CA GLU A 641 27.35 2.03 -12.78
C GLU A 641 26.84 1.68 -14.18
N ASP A 642 25.82 0.83 -14.23
CA ASP A 642 25.14 0.49 -15.48
C ASP A 642 24.46 1.72 -16.11
N THR A 643 24.46 1.78 -17.44
CA THR A 643 23.91 2.93 -18.17
C THR A 643 22.41 3.11 -17.91
N GLU A 644 21.63 2.03 -17.82
CA GLU A 644 20.19 2.11 -17.53
C GLU A 644 19.94 2.59 -16.10
N ALA A 645 20.79 2.18 -15.15
CA ALA A 645 20.71 2.65 -13.76
C ALA A 645 20.98 4.16 -13.65
N PHE A 646 21.96 4.68 -14.39
CA PHE A 646 22.23 6.13 -14.43
C PHE A 646 21.12 6.92 -15.13
N GLU A 647 20.56 6.40 -16.23
CA GLU A 647 19.39 6.97 -16.89
C GLU A 647 18.19 7.08 -15.95
N LEU A 648 17.93 6.02 -15.16
CA LEU A 648 16.83 6.00 -14.22
C LEU A 648 17.00 7.07 -13.13
N ARG A 649 18.23 7.28 -12.63
CA ARG A 649 18.52 8.38 -11.69
C ARG A 649 18.29 9.75 -12.31
N CYS A 650 18.68 9.94 -13.58
CA CYS A 650 18.44 11.19 -14.29
C CYS A 650 16.93 11.45 -14.46
N ARG A 651 16.13 10.42 -14.79
CA ARG A 651 14.67 10.54 -14.87
C ARG A 651 14.05 10.89 -13.52
N ARG A 652 14.42 10.20 -12.44
CA ARG A 652 13.91 10.51 -11.09
C ARG A 652 14.20 11.94 -10.66
N ALA A 653 15.42 12.44 -10.88
CA ALA A 653 15.75 13.82 -10.53
C ALA A 653 15.02 14.85 -11.39
N ALA A 654 14.73 14.52 -12.66
CA ALA A 654 13.89 15.34 -13.51
C ALA A 654 12.43 15.36 -13.05
N ASP A 655 11.88 14.20 -12.65
CA ASP A 655 10.52 14.07 -12.09
C ASP A 655 10.38 14.90 -10.81
N GLU A 656 11.33 14.78 -9.87
CA GLU A 656 11.34 15.57 -8.63
C GLU A 656 11.40 17.09 -8.91
N ALA A 657 12.17 17.51 -9.91
CA ALA A 657 12.25 18.90 -10.31
C ALA A 657 10.97 19.39 -11.00
N ALA A 658 10.34 18.54 -11.83
CA ALA A 658 9.04 18.80 -12.45
C ALA A 658 7.95 18.97 -11.38
N ASP A 659 7.87 18.05 -10.41
CA ASP A 659 6.91 18.09 -9.31
C ASP A 659 7.08 19.36 -8.46
N ALA A 660 8.31 19.74 -8.13
CA ALA A 660 8.58 20.96 -7.37
C ALA A 660 8.13 22.23 -8.12
N GLU A 661 8.23 22.23 -9.45
CA GLU A 661 7.79 23.35 -10.30
C GLU A 661 6.27 23.36 -10.49
N ILE A 662 5.67 22.19 -10.72
CA ILE A 662 4.21 22.00 -10.78
C ILE A 662 3.56 22.43 -9.45
N ALA A 663 4.17 22.11 -8.31
CA ALA A 663 3.67 22.53 -7.01
C ALA A 663 3.64 24.07 -6.87
N LYS A 664 4.68 24.77 -7.33
CA LYS A 664 4.72 26.25 -7.36
C LYS A 664 3.66 26.83 -8.30
N LEU A 665 3.47 26.20 -9.46
CA LEU A 665 2.45 26.58 -10.44
C LEU A 665 1.05 26.42 -9.85
N ARG A 666 0.75 25.25 -9.25
CA ARG A 666 -0.53 24.96 -8.58
C ARG A 666 -0.82 25.95 -7.47
N HIS A 667 0.14 26.22 -6.59
CA HIS A 667 -0.02 27.20 -5.51
C HIS A 667 -0.36 28.61 -6.05
N THR A 668 0.29 29.01 -7.15
CA THR A 668 0.02 30.31 -7.79
C THR A 668 -1.38 30.33 -8.42
N THR A 669 -1.78 29.26 -9.08
CA THR A 669 -3.08 29.13 -9.76
C THR A 669 -4.24 29.00 -8.78
N GLU A 670 -4.06 28.31 -7.65
CA GLU A 670 -5.07 28.18 -6.59
C GLU A 670 -5.52 29.56 -6.08
N SER A 671 -4.58 30.49 -5.90
CA SER A 671 -4.92 31.87 -5.51
C SER A 671 -5.80 32.59 -6.54
N LYS A 672 -5.65 32.28 -7.83
CA LYS A 672 -6.47 32.83 -8.92
C LYS A 672 -7.83 32.15 -8.99
N VAL A 673 -7.87 30.83 -8.79
CA VAL A 673 -9.11 30.02 -8.72
C VAL A 673 -10.00 30.51 -7.59
N ASN A 674 -9.44 30.70 -6.39
CA ASN A 674 -10.21 31.19 -5.24
C ASN A 674 -10.79 32.59 -5.49
N ARG A 675 -10.01 33.50 -6.10
CA ARG A 675 -10.51 34.82 -6.51
C ARG A 675 -11.65 34.72 -7.53
N LEU A 676 -11.57 33.80 -8.49
CA LEU A 676 -12.65 33.60 -9.46
C LEU A 676 -13.90 33.01 -8.81
N ARG A 677 -13.75 32.05 -7.88
CA ARG A 677 -14.86 31.48 -7.10
C ARG A 677 -15.57 32.54 -6.26
N ASP A 678 -14.83 33.40 -5.58
CA ASP A 678 -15.42 34.52 -4.81
C ASP A 678 -16.17 35.50 -5.74
N GLN A 679 -15.63 35.75 -6.93
CA GLN A 679 -16.28 36.59 -7.94
C GLN A 679 -17.54 35.95 -8.52
N ILE A 680 -17.56 34.62 -8.69
CA ILE A 680 -18.73 33.84 -9.12
C ILE A 680 -19.80 33.94 -8.06
N ALA A 681 -19.51 33.60 -6.80
CA ALA A 681 -20.46 33.68 -5.70
C ALA A 681 -21.07 35.08 -5.57
N THR A 682 -20.24 36.13 -5.63
CA THR A 682 -20.71 37.52 -5.60
C THR A 682 -21.59 37.87 -6.81
N ALA A 683 -21.33 37.27 -7.97
CA ALA A 683 -22.11 37.51 -9.18
C ALA A 683 -23.45 36.76 -9.14
N GLU A 684 -23.48 35.54 -8.61
CA GLU A 684 -24.68 34.72 -8.39
C GLU A 684 -25.61 35.36 -7.36
N ASP A 685 -25.09 35.79 -6.20
CA ASP A 685 -25.86 36.56 -5.21
C ASP A 685 -26.55 37.78 -5.83
N ARG A 686 -25.88 38.41 -6.81
CA ARG A 686 -26.40 39.58 -7.51
C ARG A 686 -27.47 39.23 -8.53
N VAL A 687 -27.43 38.04 -9.13
CA VAL A 687 -28.51 37.51 -9.97
C VAL A 687 -29.74 37.32 -9.08
N ASP A 688 -29.61 36.62 -7.95
CA ASP A 688 -30.71 36.36 -7.02
C ASP A 688 -31.42 37.63 -6.55
N VAL A 689 -30.64 38.65 -6.16
CA VAL A 689 -31.19 39.96 -5.77
C VAL A 689 -31.94 40.62 -6.92
N LEU A 690 -31.40 40.58 -8.14
CA LEU A 690 -32.05 41.18 -9.31
C LEU A 690 -33.31 40.43 -9.76
N GLU A 691 -33.33 39.11 -9.60
CA GLU A 691 -34.51 38.27 -9.85
C GLU A 691 -35.63 38.55 -8.84
N GLN A 692 -35.29 38.65 -7.54
CA GLN A 692 -36.23 39.03 -6.49
C GLN A 692 -36.78 40.45 -6.71
N ASP A 693 -35.95 41.40 -7.13
CA ASP A 693 -36.35 42.76 -7.52
C ASP A 693 -37.26 42.78 -8.76
N ALA A 694 -37.03 41.89 -9.73
CA ALA A 694 -37.88 41.74 -10.90
C ALA A 694 -39.23 41.10 -10.54
N ALA A 695 -39.23 40.09 -9.66
CA ALA A 695 -40.42 39.40 -9.17
C ALA A 695 -41.30 40.31 -8.29
N SER A 696 -40.71 41.10 -7.39
CA SER A 696 -41.43 42.05 -6.54
C SER A 696 -42.10 43.15 -7.36
N LYS A 697 -41.44 43.65 -8.42
CA LYS A 697 -42.04 44.62 -9.36
C LYS A 697 -43.20 44.01 -10.15
N ARG A 698 -43.12 42.73 -10.53
CA ARG A 698 -44.20 41.98 -11.17
C ARG A 698 -45.42 41.79 -10.26
N ASN A 699 -45.21 41.57 -8.97
CA ASN A 699 -46.28 41.49 -7.97
C ASN A 699 -46.93 42.86 -7.68
N SER A 700 -46.17 43.95 -7.76
CA SER A 700 -46.72 45.31 -7.64
C SER A 700 -47.61 45.72 -8.83
N GLU A 701 -47.36 45.18 -10.03
CA GLU A 701 -48.21 45.37 -11.20
C GLU A 701 -49.58 44.68 -11.03
N LEU A 702 -49.61 43.49 -10.41
CA LEU A 702 -50.85 42.73 -10.14
C LEU A 702 -51.75 43.39 -9.07
N LEU A 703 -51.15 44.01 -8.05
CA LEU A 703 -51.89 44.72 -6.99
C LEU A 703 -52.55 46.03 -7.47
N SER A 704 -52.09 46.63 -8.56
CA SER A 704 -52.71 47.83 -9.14
C SER A 704 -53.89 47.54 -10.07
N THR A 705 -54.12 46.26 -10.40
CA THR A 705 -55.21 45.80 -11.28
C THR A 705 -56.44 45.31 -10.50
N ALA A 706 -56.33 45.20 -9.17
CA ALA A 706 -57.41 44.78 -8.27
C ALA A 706 -58.09 45.94 -7.51
N GLY A 707 -58.00 47.17 -8.05
CA GLY A 707 -58.50 48.40 -7.40
C GLY A 707 -59.50 49.23 -8.20
N SER A 708 -60.02 48.73 -9.34
CA SER A 708 -60.90 49.52 -10.22
C SER A 708 -62.18 48.80 -10.67
N ILE A 709 -62.55 47.71 -10.00
CA ILE A 709 -63.84 47.03 -10.21
C ILE A 709 -64.43 46.72 -8.84
N LEU A 710 -65.16 47.69 -8.27
CA LEU A 710 -66.28 47.56 -7.31
C LEU A 710 -66.34 48.82 -6.44
N GLY A 711 -67.27 49.70 -6.78
CA GLY A 711 -67.54 50.92 -6.04
C GLY A 711 -68.54 51.85 -6.73
N GLY A 712 -69.42 51.29 -7.57
CA GLY A 712 -70.60 51.99 -8.05
C GLY A 712 -71.74 51.76 -7.07
N LEU A 713 -71.86 52.62 -6.07
CA LEU A 713 -73.09 52.97 -5.34
C LEU A 713 -72.72 53.93 -4.19
N LEU A 714 -73.29 55.14 -4.22
CA LEU A 714 -73.30 56.23 -3.23
C LEU A 714 -72.40 57.46 -3.52
N GLY A 715 -73.05 58.52 -4.02
CA GLY A 715 -72.61 59.93 -3.98
C GLY A 715 -71.57 60.32 -5.03
N GLY A 716 -71.69 61.32 -5.89
CA GLY A 716 -72.52 62.53 -5.88
C GLY A 716 -71.62 63.73 -6.17
N LYS A 717 -71.61 64.20 -7.44
CA LYS A 717 -70.95 65.43 -7.99
C LYS A 717 -69.42 65.32 -8.10
N SER A 718 -68.70 65.81 -9.11
CA SER A 718 -68.96 66.80 -10.18
C SER A 718 -68.04 66.51 -11.38
N ARG A 719 -68.47 66.94 -12.57
CA ARG A 719 -67.69 66.94 -13.82
C ARG A 719 -66.58 67.99 -13.77
N ARG A 720 -65.31 67.59 -13.82
CA ARG A 720 -64.24 68.31 -14.55
C ARG A 720 -62.95 67.48 -14.55
N GLY A 721 -62.41 67.20 -15.74
CA GLY A 721 -61.08 66.59 -15.88
C GLY A 721 -60.98 65.43 -16.87
N MET A 722 -61.69 65.46 -18.01
CA MET A 722 -61.51 64.50 -19.11
C MET A 722 -60.53 65.07 -20.13
N LEU A 723 -59.26 65.26 -19.77
CA LEU A 723 -58.16 65.61 -20.70
C LEU A 723 -56.83 65.55 -19.95
N GLY A 724 -56.29 64.34 -19.81
CA GLY A 724 -55.01 64.14 -19.12
C GLY A 724 -54.63 62.67 -18.93
N SER A 725 -54.97 61.78 -19.86
CA SER A 725 -54.68 60.35 -19.75
C SER A 725 -54.16 59.76 -21.06
N LEU A 726 -53.08 60.33 -21.60
CA LEU A 726 -52.32 59.71 -22.70
C LEU A 726 -50.79 59.77 -22.52
N GLY A 727 -50.30 60.01 -21.29
CA GLY A 727 -48.86 60.11 -20.99
C GLY A 727 -48.23 58.93 -20.22
N THR A 728 -49.02 57.96 -19.75
CA THR A 728 -48.57 57.01 -18.71
C THR A 728 -48.64 55.53 -19.09
N ALA A 729 -48.87 55.20 -20.35
CA ALA A 729 -48.81 53.82 -20.86
C ALA A 729 -47.46 53.48 -21.53
N SER A 730 -46.72 54.46 -22.03
CA SER A 730 -45.42 54.26 -22.70
C SER A 730 -44.23 54.09 -21.73
N ARG A 731 -44.32 54.58 -20.49
CA ARG A 731 -43.29 54.38 -19.45
C ARG A 731 -43.38 53.03 -18.73
N ARG A 732 -44.53 52.33 -18.77
CA ARG A 732 -44.80 51.12 -17.99
C ARG A 732 -44.27 49.83 -18.63
N ARG A 733 -44.21 49.75 -19.96
CA ARG A 733 -43.56 48.62 -20.68
C ARG A 733 -42.03 48.70 -20.69
N GLY A 734 -41.47 49.90 -20.62
CA GLY A 734 -40.01 50.11 -20.62
C GLY A 734 -39.33 49.70 -19.32
N THR A 735 -40.00 49.83 -18.17
CA THR A 735 -39.45 49.51 -16.84
C THR A 735 -39.27 48.00 -16.61
N THR A 736 -40.23 47.17 -17.01
CA THR A 736 -40.16 45.70 -16.88
C THR A 736 -39.15 45.09 -17.85
N GLN A 737 -39.06 45.63 -19.07
CA GLN A 737 -38.03 45.24 -20.04
C GLN A 737 -36.61 45.64 -19.57
N THR A 738 -36.47 46.73 -18.81
CA THR A 738 -35.19 47.17 -18.24
C THR A 738 -34.74 46.30 -17.06
N ALA A 739 -35.68 45.80 -16.25
CA ALA A 739 -35.36 44.87 -15.15
C ALA A 739 -34.87 43.52 -15.68
N LYS A 740 -35.56 42.95 -16.68
CA LYS A 740 -35.14 41.70 -17.34
C LYS A 740 -33.73 41.81 -17.94
N LYS A 741 -33.45 42.89 -18.69
CA LYS A 741 -32.12 43.14 -19.25
C LYS A 741 -31.00 43.22 -18.20
N ARG A 742 -31.30 43.56 -16.95
CA ARG A 742 -30.31 43.59 -15.86
C ARG A 742 -30.03 42.20 -15.30
N VAL A 743 -31.06 41.36 -15.19
CA VAL A 743 -30.92 39.93 -14.86
C VAL A 743 -30.09 39.24 -15.94
N ASP A 744 -30.51 39.38 -17.21
CA ASP A 744 -29.77 38.79 -18.35
C ASP A 744 -28.29 39.23 -18.35
N ALA A 745 -28.00 40.51 -18.06
CA ALA A 745 -26.62 41.02 -18.01
C ALA A 745 -25.80 40.47 -16.82
N ALA A 746 -26.46 40.13 -15.71
CA ALA A 746 -25.84 39.53 -14.53
C ALA A 746 -25.57 38.03 -14.75
N GLU A 747 -26.52 37.29 -15.31
CA GLU A 747 -26.34 35.88 -15.72
C GLU A 747 -25.17 35.74 -16.71
N ASN A 748 -25.13 36.57 -17.76
CA ASN A 748 -24.01 36.63 -18.70
C ASN A 748 -22.67 36.93 -18.02
N LYS A 749 -22.66 37.60 -16.86
CA LYS A 749 -21.43 37.84 -16.09
C LYS A 749 -21.00 36.59 -15.34
N VAL A 750 -21.93 35.84 -14.75
CA VAL A 750 -21.67 34.54 -14.11
C VAL A 750 -21.09 33.57 -15.13
N GLU A 751 -21.73 33.44 -16.29
CA GLU A 751 -21.27 32.58 -17.39
C GLU A 751 -19.83 32.92 -17.84
N ARG A 752 -19.52 34.21 -18.02
CA ARG A 752 -18.14 34.64 -18.34
C ARG A 752 -17.12 34.31 -17.26
N LEU A 753 -17.51 34.32 -15.98
CA LEU A 753 -16.61 33.99 -14.89
C LEU A 753 -16.39 32.47 -14.79
N HIS A 754 -17.44 31.67 -15.02
CA HIS A 754 -17.32 30.22 -15.18
C HIS A 754 -16.41 29.86 -16.36
N GLN A 755 -16.57 30.51 -17.52
CA GLN A 755 -15.69 30.29 -18.66
C GLN A 755 -14.22 30.62 -18.34
N LYS A 756 -13.96 31.72 -17.63
CA LYS A 756 -12.60 32.07 -17.19
C LYS A 756 -11.99 31.07 -16.22
N LEU A 757 -12.83 30.43 -15.39
CA LEU A 757 -12.37 29.37 -14.49
C LEU A 757 -11.96 28.14 -15.30
N LEU A 758 -12.79 27.73 -16.26
CA LEU A 758 -12.47 26.64 -17.18
C LEU A 758 -11.20 26.91 -17.99
N ASP A 759 -11.05 28.12 -18.53
CA ASP A 759 -9.87 28.52 -19.30
C ASP A 759 -8.59 28.47 -18.43
N LEU A 760 -8.70 28.87 -17.15
CA LEU A 760 -7.59 28.83 -16.20
C LEU A 760 -7.21 27.40 -15.81
N GLU A 761 -8.19 26.50 -15.67
CA GLU A 761 -7.97 25.08 -15.39
C GLU A 761 -7.32 24.38 -16.60
N ALA A 762 -7.73 24.73 -17.83
CA ALA A 762 -7.11 24.24 -19.05
C ALA A 762 -5.66 24.73 -19.20
N ASP A 763 -5.41 26.02 -18.98
CA ASP A 763 -4.07 26.62 -19.01
C ASP A 763 -3.13 25.98 -17.98
N LEU A 764 -3.64 25.64 -16.79
CA LEU A 764 -2.88 24.87 -15.79
C LEU A 764 -2.50 23.48 -16.30
N ALA A 765 -3.42 22.77 -16.96
CA ALA A 765 -3.16 21.44 -17.49
C ALA A 765 -2.10 21.46 -18.61
N ASP A 766 -2.17 22.44 -19.50
CA ASP A 766 -1.20 22.63 -20.59
C ASP A 766 0.20 22.94 -20.03
N GLN A 767 0.29 23.86 -19.06
CA GLN A 767 1.58 24.20 -18.43
C GLN A 767 2.19 23.04 -17.65
N VAL A 768 1.37 22.23 -16.97
CA VAL A 768 1.86 21.00 -16.31
C VAL A 768 2.48 20.05 -17.34
N THR A 769 1.82 19.88 -18.49
CA THR A 769 2.32 19.02 -19.58
C THR A 769 3.62 19.56 -20.17
N GLU A 770 3.75 20.88 -20.32
CA GLU A 770 4.97 21.53 -20.82
C GLU A 770 6.14 21.38 -19.84
N ILE A 771 5.88 21.52 -18.53
CA ILE A 771 6.89 21.32 -17.48
C ILE A 771 7.41 19.89 -17.52
N ASP A 772 6.52 18.91 -17.57
CA ASP A 772 6.86 17.49 -17.60
C ASP A 772 7.70 17.13 -18.84
N ALA A 773 7.24 17.56 -20.03
CA ALA A 773 7.96 17.33 -21.29
C ALA A 773 9.36 17.96 -21.29
N ARG A 774 9.51 19.16 -20.73
CA ARG A 774 10.81 19.85 -20.63
C ARG A 774 11.78 19.08 -19.72
N TRP A 775 11.34 18.66 -18.54
CA TRP A 775 12.19 17.94 -17.59
C TRP A 775 12.56 16.55 -18.11
N MET A 776 11.63 15.85 -18.77
CA MET A 776 11.93 14.58 -19.44
C MET A 776 12.95 14.74 -20.58
N GLY A 777 12.88 15.84 -21.33
CA GLY A 777 13.92 16.18 -22.31
C GLY A 777 15.29 16.31 -21.65
N ILE A 778 15.37 17.09 -20.56
CA ILE A 778 16.60 17.29 -19.78
C ILE A 778 17.16 15.96 -19.25
N ALA A 779 16.31 15.03 -18.79
CA ALA A 779 16.75 13.74 -18.26
C ALA A 779 17.54 12.91 -19.29
N THR A 780 17.21 13.06 -20.57
CA THR A 780 17.85 12.32 -21.67
C THR A 780 19.17 12.93 -22.16
N GLU A 781 19.54 14.13 -21.70
CA GLU A 781 20.79 14.81 -22.08
C GLU A 781 22.02 14.25 -21.33
N ILE A 782 22.34 12.98 -21.59
CA ILE A 782 23.49 12.29 -20.99
C ILE A 782 24.71 12.36 -21.94
N THR A 783 25.86 12.75 -21.39
CA THR A 783 27.15 12.84 -22.09
C THR A 783 28.22 12.05 -21.34
N GLU A 784 29.26 11.59 -22.02
CA GLU A 784 30.41 10.94 -21.38
C GLU A 784 31.39 11.98 -20.81
N LEU A 785 31.97 11.66 -19.66
CA LEU A 785 32.99 12.45 -18.97
C LEU A 785 34.18 11.55 -18.63
N ASP A 786 35.33 11.88 -19.19
CA ASP A 786 36.60 11.20 -18.94
C ASP A 786 37.32 11.81 -17.73
N ILE A 787 37.76 10.95 -16.82
CA ILE A 787 38.45 11.29 -15.58
C ILE A 787 39.83 10.62 -15.63
N PRO A 788 40.88 11.35 -16.07
CA PRO A 788 42.24 10.85 -16.08
C PRO A 788 42.86 10.87 -14.67
N LEU A 789 43.92 10.09 -14.46
CA LEU A 789 44.72 10.16 -13.23
C LEU A 789 45.68 11.36 -13.26
N GLU A 790 45.92 11.99 -12.11
CA GLU A 790 47.10 12.83 -11.91
C GLU A 790 48.26 12.00 -11.34
N LYS A 791 49.50 12.48 -11.50
CA LYS A 791 50.68 11.77 -10.98
C LYS A 791 50.68 11.63 -9.45
N GLY A 792 49.97 12.50 -8.74
CA GLY A 792 49.82 12.44 -7.29
C GLY A 792 48.86 11.35 -6.82
N ASP A 793 48.02 10.84 -7.73
CA ASP A 793 46.95 9.89 -7.43
C ASP A 793 47.37 8.42 -7.60
N ILE A 794 48.62 8.18 -7.97
CA ILE A 794 49.18 6.86 -8.23
C ILE A 794 50.15 6.52 -7.11
N ASP A 795 49.73 5.62 -6.24
CA ASP A 795 50.55 5.11 -5.15
C ASP A 795 50.94 3.65 -5.43
N ILE A 796 52.24 3.37 -5.40
CA ILE A 796 52.76 2.00 -5.49
C ILE A 796 53.19 1.66 -4.09
N GLN A 797 52.31 0.96 -3.37
CA GLN A 797 52.44 0.74 -1.93
C GLN A 797 53.53 -0.26 -1.61
N GLU A 798 53.68 -1.27 -2.45
CA GLU A 798 54.63 -2.35 -2.26
C GLU A 798 55.13 -2.87 -3.61
N ILE A 799 56.41 -3.23 -3.64
CA ILE A 799 57.01 -3.99 -4.75
C ILE A 799 57.69 -5.21 -4.13
N VAL A 800 57.24 -6.38 -4.56
CA VAL A 800 57.69 -7.69 -4.11
C VAL A 800 58.40 -8.38 -5.26
N LEU A 801 59.55 -9.00 -4.98
CA LEU A 801 60.10 -10.01 -5.87
C LEU A 801 59.38 -11.33 -5.57
N ALA A 802 58.53 -11.78 -6.49
CA ALA A 802 57.84 -13.05 -6.38
C ALA A 802 58.52 -14.11 -7.23
N TRP A 803 58.47 -15.35 -6.77
CA TRP A 803 58.88 -16.52 -7.52
C TRP A 803 57.64 -17.27 -8.00
N ILE A 804 57.48 -17.42 -9.31
CA ILE A 804 56.36 -18.11 -9.96
C ILE A 804 56.78 -19.55 -10.28
N PRO A 805 55.98 -20.57 -9.93
CA PRO A 805 56.27 -21.95 -10.31
C PRO A 805 56.12 -22.12 -11.83
N VAL A 806 57.10 -22.72 -12.48
CA VAL A 806 57.14 -23.00 -13.93
C VAL A 806 57.62 -24.43 -14.19
N SER A 807 57.29 -24.96 -15.37
CA SER A 807 57.56 -26.36 -15.77
C SER A 807 59.04 -26.73 -15.85
#